data_AF-A0A817FFJ1-F1
#
_entry.id   AF-A0A817FFJ1-F1
#
_cell.length_a   1.000
_cell.length_b   1.000
_cell.length_c   1.000
_cell.angle_alpha   90.00
_cell.angle_beta   90.00
_cell.angle_gamma   90.00
#
_symmetry.space_group_name_H-M   'P 1'
#
loop_
_entity.id
_entity.type
_entity.pdbx_description
1 polymer ?
#
loop_
_entity_poly.entity_id
_entity_poly.type
_entity_poly.pdbx_seq_one_letter_code
_entity_poly.pdbx_strand_id
1 'polypeptide(L)'
;MHNSKQTDHEVSDNDLQKPNIYNQYLPYYESIKRQSLESFEEICENLSRLIQSQELQPGFPLWSSKLQNFISLYGFSFTKSNHIKLINFYLSILSITNLNYVNAKMCFDMLTQLTRRTRMITRNDLIIDWRILYVWAKLVLFNHDQSYSLVSISKHIVNSLLLCVRNCRPYFSVTATQEILDEFQPCLCPFDTVCRDVMSYLDMFLPVHLPPELHHQGFKLWLSEFLDIWETVYNNAVWEQSLISLFSFVAWCNIGYIDWEPWLARIFTRILKNLSLPVGNVELEKPTEKYSIPIVATWIVAMMGNHSSCIQYLQDLLISIKNFYHPSNTGDFQTELLSFLSMLAQAFVDRVYFERTTDPVWYFNPPESHRLHDEDITNFVNCLKECSFISIFNKYHLDLAAETCHYLSQLRPELIVPSLVELLFSSIDNMTEPHRFTSIITCLAGITGQIVRQTLDFPQGQTFVLPLLISVLPGIDANDFKKTSVTFQFLNSILMLITCVDCSSAVNTRNDLTEIEKEVCLSTAKFEDFISELLNRIFQMIDTLSTEISDALIITIDSKMEDHQIGLELTSVISCIVQQCSKKIFHMIRGKITNFLATYCYSPKTSKLLTGLIQAMLKSHPVETLNYLLPQTYEHIEKILSQSDMIILNDHKGDSELTWRLILFSELACARVGSQKDSKGKNPNLIAINIGDLLGKY
;
A
#
# COMPACT_ATOMS: atom_id res chain seq x y z
N MET A 1 53.16 -22.21 10.30
CA MET A 1 53.57 -21.54 11.56
C MET A 1 54.14 -20.17 11.27
N HIS A 2 53.28 -19.16 11.18
CA HIS A 2 53.56 -17.80 11.64
C HIS A 2 52.18 -17.16 11.90
N ASN A 3 51.86 -17.06 13.18
CA ASN A 3 50.64 -16.49 13.73
C ASN A 3 50.65 -14.97 13.49
N SER A 4 49.85 -14.49 12.55
CA SER A 4 49.23 -13.18 12.69
C SER A 4 47.80 -13.42 13.14
N LYS A 5 47.55 -13.27 14.45
CA LYS A 5 46.20 -13.16 14.99
C LYS A 5 45.52 -12.01 14.24
N GLN A 6 44.58 -12.33 13.36
CA GLN A 6 43.56 -11.37 12.94
C GLN A 6 42.82 -10.99 14.21
N THR A 7 42.94 -9.72 14.55
CA THR A 7 42.05 -9.07 15.50
C THR A 7 40.64 -9.19 14.93
N ASP A 8 39.79 -10.00 15.56
CA ASP A 8 38.34 -9.96 15.40
C ASP A 8 37.90 -8.54 15.76
N HIS A 9 37.80 -7.67 14.75
CA HIS A 9 36.99 -6.47 14.86
C HIS A 9 35.55 -6.98 14.91
N GLU A 10 35.00 -7.16 16.12
CA GLU A 10 33.57 -7.33 16.30
C GLU A 10 32.89 -6.16 15.58
N VAL A 11 32.28 -6.43 14.42
CA VAL A 11 31.50 -5.44 13.68
C VAL A 11 30.39 -4.99 14.61
N SER A 12 30.46 -3.74 15.07
CA SER A 12 29.46 -3.19 15.97
C SER A 12 28.14 -3.08 15.22
N ASP A 13 27.00 -3.25 15.89
CA ASP A 13 25.68 -3.03 15.29
C ASP A 13 25.55 -1.62 14.67
N ASN A 14 26.35 -0.66 15.17
CA ASN A 14 26.41 0.70 14.65
C ASN A 14 27.08 0.82 13.27
N ASP A 15 27.84 -0.18 12.83
CA ASP A 15 28.56 -0.17 11.54
C ASP A 15 27.72 -0.75 10.38
N LEU A 16 26.60 -1.41 10.69
CA LEU A 16 25.72 -2.06 9.71
C LEU A 16 24.69 -1.06 9.15
N GLN A 17 24.47 -1.10 7.84
CA GLN A 17 23.50 -0.20 7.20
C GLN A 17 22.07 -0.74 7.32
N LYS A 18 21.20 -0.08 8.10
CA LYS A 18 19.73 -0.31 8.08
C LYS A 18 19.32 -1.80 8.05
N PRO A 19 19.62 -2.55 9.13
CA PRO A 19 19.14 -3.93 9.28
C PRO A 19 17.60 -3.98 9.26
N ASN A 20 17.04 -5.15 8.96
CA ASN A 20 15.59 -5.35 9.00
C ASN A 20 15.09 -5.22 10.45
N ILE A 21 14.36 -4.13 10.73
CA ILE A 21 13.85 -3.77 12.06
C ILE A 21 12.97 -4.88 12.64
N TYR A 22 12.26 -5.64 11.81
CA TYR A 22 11.36 -6.69 12.31
C TYR A 22 12.09 -7.89 12.91
N ASN A 23 13.35 -8.13 12.51
CA ASN A 23 14.11 -9.28 13.00
C ASN A 23 14.37 -9.18 14.51
N GLN A 24 14.48 -7.97 15.06
CA GLN A 24 14.72 -7.74 16.49
C GLN A 24 13.57 -8.20 17.39
N TYR A 25 12.36 -8.34 16.84
CA TYR A 25 11.17 -8.78 17.57
C TYR A 25 10.96 -10.30 17.53
N LEU A 26 11.80 -11.04 16.82
CA LEU A 26 11.70 -12.50 16.76
C LEU A 26 12.29 -13.15 18.03
N PRO A 27 11.70 -14.24 18.54
CA PRO A 27 12.18 -14.91 19.77
C PRO A 27 13.63 -15.43 19.71
N TYR A 28 14.19 -15.53 18.51
CA TYR A 28 15.51 -16.10 18.20
C TYR A 28 16.43 -15.09 17.49
N TYR A 29 16.27 -13.79 17.79
CA TYR A 29 17.05 -12.69 17.18
C TYR A 29 18.58 -12.88 17.26
N GLU A 30 19.12 -13.30 18.41
CA GLU A 30 20.57 -13.52 18.56
C GLU A 30 21.12 -14.56 17.57
N SER A 31 20.34 -15.62 17.31
CA SER A 31 20.72 -16.63 16.32
C SER A 31 20.67 -16.05 14.90
N ILE A 32 19.68 -15.21 14.60
CA ILE A 32 19.54 -14.52 13.31
C ILE A 32 20.74 -13.59 13.06
N LYS A 33 21.16 -12.84 14.08
CA LYS A 33 22.28 -11.91 13.98
C LYS A 33 23.59 -12.63 13.64
N ARG A 34 23.90 -13.74 14.32
CA ARG A 34 25.08 -14.54 13.97
C ARG A 34 24.97 -15.14 12.56
N GLN A 35 23.80 -15.71 12.24
CA GLN A 35 23.56 -16.32 10.93
C GLN A 35 23.69 -15.32 9.78
N SER A 36 23.29 -14.06 9.97
CA SER A 36 23.40 -13.04 8.94
C SER A 36 24.86 -12.70 8.63
N LEU A 37 25.72 -12.55 9.64
CA LEU A 37 27.15 -12.31 9.43
C LEU A 37 27.81 -13.48 8.69
N GLU A 38 27.60 -14.71 9.15
CA GLU A 38 28.14 -15.92 8.52
C GLU A 38 27.65 -16.07 7.06
N SER A 39 26.36 -15.86 6.83
CA SER A 39 25.77 -15.96 5.48
C SER A 39 26.32 -14.89 4.54
N PHE A 40 26.56 -13.67 5.04
CA PHE A 40 27.10 -12.58 4.22
C PHE A 40 28.54 -12.87 3.81
N GLU A 41 29.38 -13.33 4.75
CA GLU A 41 30.75 -13.74 4.46
C GLU A 41 30.81 -14.88 3.43
N GLU A 42 29.97 -15.90 3.59
CA GLU A 42 29.84 -17.01 2.63
C GLU A 42 29.46 -16.50 1.23
N ILE A 43 28.50 -15.58 1.13
CA ILE A 43 28.08 -15.00 -0.15
C ILE A 43 29.23 -14.23 -0.80
N CYS A 44 29.91 -13.35 -0.06
CA CYS A 44 31.02 -12.57 -0.59
C CYS A 44 32.20 -13.44 -1.03
N GLU A 45 32.53 -14.48 -0.25
CA GLU A 45 33.60 -15.40 -0.58
C GLU A 45 33.31 -16.15 -1.88
N ASN A 46 32.09 -16.69 -2.02
CA ASN A 46 31.74 -17.45 -3.21
C ASN A 46 31.55 -16.57 -4.45
N LEU A 47 30.97 -15.36 -4.33
CA LEU A 47 30.94 -14.39 -5.44
C LEU A 47 32.36 -14.04 -5.93
N SER A 48 33.32 -13.91 -5.01
CA SER A 48 34.71 -13.64 -5.36
C SER A 48 35.39 -14.83 -6.05
N ARG A 49 35.16 -16.06 -5.55
CA ARG A 49 35.69 -17.30 -6.15
C ARG A 49 35.20 -17.52 -7.57
N LEU A 50 33.94 -17.21 -7.87
CA LEU A 50 33.37 -17.38 -9.21
C LEU A 50 34.05 -16.52 -10.28
N ILE A 51 34.44 -15.30 -9.92
CA ILE A 51 35.20 -14.44 -10.83
C ILE A 51 36.60 -15.00 -11.05
N GLN A 52 37.26 -15.47 -9.97
CA GLN A 52 38.59 -16.08 -10.06
C GLN A 52 38.59 -17.35 -10.93
N SER A 53 37.53 -18.16 -10.85
CA SER A 53 37.38 -19.36 -11.66
C SER A 53 36.83 -19.11 -13.07
N GLN A 54 36.44 -17.87 -13.39
CA GLN A 54 35.73 -17.49 -14.63
C GLN A 54 34.43 -18.28 -14.88
N GLU A 55 33.84 -18.86 -13.83
CA GLU A 55 32.63 -19.66 -13.90
C GLU A 55 31.39 -18.78 -13.67
N LEU A 56 30.96 -18.05 -14.70
CA LEU A 56 29.77 -17.21 -14.61
C LEU A 56 28.46 -18.00 -14.66
N GLN A 57 28.47 -19.26 -15.11
CA GLN A 57 27.29 -20.11 -15.21
C GLN A 57 27.63 -21.50 -14.69
N PRO A 58 26.85 -22.08 -13.75
CA PRO A 58 25.60 -21.56 -13.16
C PRO A 58 25.80 -20.71 -11.89
N GLY A 59 27.04 -20.55 -11.43
CA GLY A 59 27.33 -20.01 -10.09
C GLY A 59 26.90 -18.56 -9.86
N PHE A 60 27.15 -17.65 -10.81
CA PHE A 60 26.88 -16.23 -10.60
C PHE A 60 25.39 -15.90 -10.36
N PRO A 61 24.43 -16.42 -11.16
CA PRO A 61 23.01 -16.26 -10.86
C PRO A 61 22.62 -16.81 -9.48
N LEU A 62 23.13 -18.00 -9.11
CA LEU A 62 22.81 -18.65 -7.84
C LEU A 62 23.20 -17.78 -6.63
N TRP A 63 24.45 -17.31 -6.60
CA TRP A 63 24.97 -16.54 -5.48
C TRP A 63 24.43 -15.10 -5.46
N SER A 64 24.13 -14.52 -6.62
CA SER A 64 23.41 -13.25 -6.69
C SER A 64 21.97 -13.38 -6.16
N SER A 65 21.25 -14.46 -6.48
CA SER A 65 19.94 -14.73 -5.89
C SER A 65 20.01 -14.98 -4.37
N LYS A 66 21.07 -15.63 -3.87
CA LYS A 66 21.31 -15.73 -2.42
C LYS A 66 21.51 -14.34 -1.79
N LEU A 67 22.22 -13.42 -2.45
CA LEU A 67 22.37 -12.04 -1.98
C LEU A 67 21.05 -11.25 -2.01
N GLN A 68 20.22 -11.43 -3.03
CA GLN A 68 18.87 -10.83 -3.07
C GLN A 68 18.03 -11.28 -1.88
N ASN A 69 18.02 -12.60 -1.62
CA ASN A 69 17.32 -13.19 -0.48
C ASN A 69 17.89 -12.70 0.84
N PHE A 70 19.22 -12.58 0.95
CA PHE A 70 19.89 -12.01 2.11
C PHE A 70 19.37 -10.59 2.40
N ILE A 71 19.34 -9.71 1.39
CA ILE A 71 18.86 -8.33 1.56
C ILE A 71 17.36 -8.31 1.90
N SER A 72 16.57 -9.22 1.34
CA SER A 72 15.13 -9.34 1.65
C SER A 72 14.88 -9.77 3.10
N LEU A 73 15.68 -10.68 3.65
CA LEU A 73 15.51 -11.22 4.99
C LEU A 73 16.13 -10.30 6.06
N TYR A 74 17.36 -9.85 5.83
CA TYR A 74 18.18 -9.16 6.83
C TYR A 74 18.33 -7.66 6.58
N GLY A 75 17.85 -7.13 5.46
CA GLY A 75 18.13 -5.74 5.06
C GLY A 75 19.59 -5.56 4.60
N PHE A 76 20.12 -4.35 4.71
CA PHE A 76 21.49 -4.04 4.28
C PHE A 76 22.51 -4.32 5.40
N SER A 77 22.37 -5.46 6.09
CA SER A 77 23.16 -5.86 7.27
C SER A 77 24.64 -6.16 6.93
N PHE A 78 25.32 -5.18 6.35
CA PHE A 78 26.73 -5.12 5.99
C PHE A 78 27.19 -3.65 6.02
N THR A 79 28.50 -3.45 6.04
CA THR A 79 29.10 -2.11 6.14
C THR A 79 28.95 -1.30 4.85
N LYS A 80 29.01 0.03 4.97
CA LYS A 80 29.00 0.96 3.81
C LYS A 80 30.11 0.64 2.80
N SER A 81 31.30 0.25 3.29
CA SER A 81 32.42 -0.15 2.43
C SER A 81 32.06 -1.38 1.59
N ASN A 82 31.47 -2.41 2.19
CA ASN A 82 31.05 -3.61 1.48
C ASN A 82 29.91 -3.31 0.49
N HIS A 83 29.01 -2.41 0.84
CA HIS A 83 27.96 -1.95 -0.07
C HIS A 83 28.54 -1.36 -1.38
N ILE A 84 29.49 -0.42 -1.26
CA ILE A 84 30.14 0.20 -2.43
C ILE A 84 30.90 -0.84 -3.25
N LYS A 85 31.60 -1.78 -2.59
CA LYS A 85 32.30 -2.89 -3.26
C LYS A 85 31.33 -3.77 -4.06
N LEU A 86 30.15 -4.10 -3.53
CA LEU A 86 29.14 -4.87 -4.24
C LEU A 86 28.64 -4.14 -5.48
N ILE A 87 28.37 -2.83 -5.39
CA ILE A 87 27.96 -2.03 -6.56
C ILE A 87 29.04 -2.07 -7.64
N ASN A 88 30.29 -1.79 -7.27
CA ASN A 88 31.41 -1.81 -8.22
C ASN A 88 31.65 -3.20 -8.80
N PHE A 89 31.43 -4.26 -8.02
CA PHE A 89 31.49 -5.65 -8.48
C PHE A 89 30.48 -5.91 -9.60
N TYR A 90 29.20 -5.56 -9.41
CA TYR A 90 28.18 -5.77 -10.44
C TYR A 90 28.38 -4.87 -11.67
N LEU A 91 28.88 -3.65 -11.50
CA LEU A 91 29.28 -2.78 -12.63
C LEU A 91 30.43 -3.40 -13.43
N SER A 92 31.43 -3.97 -12.75
CA SER A 92 32.58 -4.61 -13.40
C SER A 92 32.16 -5.84 -14.21
N ILE A 93 31.17 -6.60 -13.72
CA ILE A 93 30.62 -7.74 -14.48
C ILE A 93 29.91 -7.27 -15.75
N LEU A 94 29.17 -6.17 -15.69
CA LEU A 94 28.52 -5.58 -16.87
C LEU A 94 29.53 -5.11 -17.93
N SER A 95 30.78 -4.84 -17.55
CA SER A 95 31.86 -4.48 -18.48
C SER A 95 32.51 -5.69 -19.16
N ILE A 96 32.15 -6.94 -18.81
CA ILE A 96 32.67 -8.15 -19.45
C ILE A 96 32.15 -8.25 -20.88
N THR A 97 33.05 -8.42 -21.84
CA THR A 97 32.71 -8.67 -23.25
C THR A 97 31.93 -9.97 -23.41
N ASN A 98 30.86 -9.97 -24.22
CA ASN A 98 30.01 -11.14 -24.49
C ASN A 98 29.29 -11.73 -23.25
N LEU A 99 28.98 -10.90 -22.25
CA LEU A 99 28.11 -11.31 -21.15
C LEU A 99 26.71 -11.67 -21.69
N ASN A 100 26.14 -12.77 -21.21
CA ASN A 100 24.79 -13.16 -21.60
C ASN A 100 23.71 -12.24 -20.97
N TYR A 101 22.55 -12.13 -21.62
CA TYR A 101 21.47 -11.26 -21.14
C TYR A 101 20.89 -11.67 -19.78
N VAL A 102 20.98 -12.95 -19.39
CA VAL A 102 20.50 -13.45 -18.09
C VAL A 102 21.36 -12.90 -16.96
N ASN A 103 22.68 -12.97 -17.09
CA ASN A 103 23.62 -12.43 -16.11
C ASN A 103 23.59 -10.90 -16.09
N ALA A 104 23.42 -10.26 -17.26
CA ALA A 104 23.22 -8.81 -17.34
C ALA A 104 21.97 -8.36 -16.58
N LYS A 105 20.84 -9.06 -16.78
CA LYS A 105 19.61 -8.82 -16.02
C LYS A 105 19.82 -8.96 -14.52
N MET A 106 20.51 -10.01 -14.07
CA MET A 106 20.84 -10.19 -12.66
C MET A 106 21.66 -9.01 -12.11
N CYS A 107 22.61 -8.49 -12.87
CA CYS A 107 23.33 -7.28 -12.51
C CYS A 107 22.41 -6.06 -12.43
N PHE A 108 21.49 -5.87 -13.39
CA PHE A 108 20.53 -4.77 -13.35
C PHE A 108 19.62 -4.81 -12.12
N ASP A 109 19.11 -6.00 -11.78
CA ASP A 109 18.27 -6.21 -10.60
C ASP A 109 19.06 -5.93 -9.31
N MET A 110 20.29 -6.43 -9.21
CA MET A 110 21.16 -6.23 -8.06
C MET A 110 21.58 -4.76 -7.90
N LEU A 111 22.02 -4.11 -8.97
CA LEU A 111 22.36 -2.69 -8.96
C LEU A 111 21.16 -1.84 -8.58
N THR A 112 19.98 -2.15 -9.11
CA THR A 112 18.72 -1.52 -8.69
C THR A 112 18.52 -1.65 -7.18
N GLN A 113 18.60 -2.86 -6.64
CA GLN A 113 18.38 -3.11 -5.22
C GLN A 113 19.38 -2.34 -4.35
N LEU A 114 20.67 -2.35 -4.72
CA LEU A 114 21.75 -1.70 -3.98
C LEU A 114 21.66 -0.16 -4.05
N THR A 115 21.34 0.40 -5.22
CA THR A 115 21.32 1.87 -5.43
C THR A 115 19.99 2.54 -5.08
N ARG A 116 18.91 1.78 -4.87
CA ARG A 116 17.54 2.30 -4.60
C ARG A 116 17.46 3.25 -3.40
N ARG A 117 18.28 3.03 -2.36
CA ARG A 117 18.25 3.82 -1.12
C ARG A 117 19.35 4.86 -1.12
N THR A 118 19.11 5.96 -1.82
CA THR A 118 20.02 7.10 -1.98
C THR A 118 20.43 7.79 -0.67
N ARG A 119 19.73 7.52 0.44
CA ARG A 119 20.14 7.99 1.79
C ARG A 119 21.37 7.26 2.35
N MET A 120 21.71 6.07 1.84
CA MET A 120 22.78 5.22 2.40
C MET A 120 24.15 5.42 1.72
N ILE A 121 24.14 5.88 0.47
CA ILE A 121 25.32 6.16 -0.35
C ILE A 121 25.13 7.54 -0.96
N THR A 122 26.09 8.43 -0.71
CA THR A 122 26.10 9.76 -1.30
C THR A 122 26.91 9.76 -2.60
N ARG A 123 26.76 10.82 -3.40
CA ARG A 123 27.57 11.04 -4.61
C ARG A 123 29.08 11.09 -4.34
N ASN A 124 29.49 11.53 -3.15
CA ASN A 124 30.91 11.56 -2.77
C ASN A 124 31.47 10.15 -2.54
N ASP A 125 30.61 9.18 -2.25
CA ASP A 125 31.00 7.80 -2.00
C ASP A 125 31.10 6.96 -3.28
N LEU A 126 30.31 7.29 -4.31
CA LEU A 126 30.11 6.48 -5.50
C LEU A 126 29.98 7.34 -6.76
N ILE A 127 30.81 7.01 -7.76
CA ILE A 127 30.75 7.57 -9.11
C ILE A 127 30.61 6.41 -10.09
N ILE A 128 29.59 6.47 -10.95
CA ILE A 128 29.29 5.47 -11.98
C ILE A 128 29.56 6.08 -13.36
N ASP A 129 30.30 5.34 -14.20
CA ASP A 129 30.41 5.69 -15.62
C ASP A 129 29.12 5.27 -16.35
N TRP A 130 28.40 6.27 -16.87
CA TRP A 130 27.14 6.07 -17.57
C TRP A 130 27.30 5.23 -18.84
N ARG A 131 28.49 5.22 -19.45
CA ARG A 131 28.77 4.48 -20.70
C ARG A 131 28.58 2.98 -20.54
N ILE A 132 28.86 2.42 -19.36
CA ILE A 132 28.65 1.00 -19.07
C ILE A 132 27.18 0.65 -19.31
N LEU A 133 26.27 1.45 -18.76
CA LEU A 133 24.83 1.22 -18.88
C LEU A 133 24.31 1.60 -20.27
N TYR A 134 24.90 2.59 -20.93
CA TYR A 134 24.55 3.00 -22.28
C TYR A 134 24.82 1.93 -23.33
N VAL A 135 25.96 1.23 -23.24
CA VAL A 135 26.26 0.08 -24.12
C VAL A 135 25.16 -0.98 -24.01
N TRP A 136 24.71 -1.28 -22.78
CA TRP A 136 23.60 -2.20 -22.56
C TRP A 136 22.26 -1.66 -23.07
N ALA A 137 22.01 -0.36 -22.96
CA ALA A 137 20.81 0.26 -23.52
C ALA A 137 20.75 0.12 -25.05
N LYS A 138 21.88 0.32 -25.75
CA LYS A 138 21.97 0.04 -27.21
C LYS A 138 21.63 -1.42 -27.53
N LEU A 139 22.24 -2.36 -26.79
CA LEU A 139 22.07 -3.80 -27.03
C LEU A 139 20.66 -4.32 -26.71
N VAL A 140 19.96 -3.70 -25.77
CA VAL A 140 18.66 -4.18 -25.25
C VAL A 140 17.48 -3.47 -25.89
N LEU A 141 17.54 -2.14 -26.05
CA LEU A 141 16.40 -1.33 -26.47
C LEU A 141 16.36 -1.11 -27.99
N PHE A 142 17.51 -0.97 -28.63
CA PHE A 142 17.61 -0.57 -30.05
C PHE A 142 18.42 -1.57 -30.86
N ASN A 143 18.22 -2.85 -30.58
CA ASN A 143 18.91 -3.92 -31.28
C ASN A 143 18.29 -4.14 -32.67
N HIS A 144 19.00 -3.71 -33.72
CA HIS A 144 18.56 -3.90 -35.10
C HIS A 144 18.28 -5.39 -35.44
N ASP A 145 18.97 -6.33 -34.79
CA ASP A 145 18.77 -7.77 -35.01
C ASP A 145 17.41 -8.28 -34.49
N GLN A 146 16.73 -7.56 -33.59
CA GLN A 146 15.35 -7.86 -33.21
C GLN A 146 14.38 -7.66 -34.38
N SER A 147 14.61 -6.64 -35.22
CA SER A 147 13.76 -6.38 -36.39
C SER A 147 13.82 -7.53 -37.41
N TYR A 148 14.93 -8.27 -37.42
CA TYR A 148 15.13 -9.48 -38.22
C TYR A 148 14.77 -10.78 -37.47
N SER A 149 14.20 -10.70 -36.26
CA SER A 149 13.87 -11.84 -35.39
C SER A 149 15.04 -12.79 -35.06
N LEU A 150 16.27 -12.28 -35.14
CA LEU A 150 17.48 -13.08 -34.87
C LEU A 150 17.75 -13.22 -33.36
N VAL A 151 17.25 -12.27 -32.56
CA VAL A 151 17.34 -12.26 -31.10
C VAL A 151 16.00 -11.84 -30.52
N SER A 152 15.49 -12.61 -29.54
CA SER A 152 14.31 -12.23 -28.76
C SER A 152 14.73 -11.79 -27.36
N ILE A 153 14.58 -10.51 -27.07
CA ILE A 153 14.86 -9.94 -25.74
C ILE A 153 13.57 -9.83 -24.96
N SER A 154 13.55 -10.44 -23.77
CA SER A 154 12.38 -10.38 -22.89
C SER A 154 12.13 -8.96 -22.39
N LYS A 155 10.86 -8.54 -22.34
CA LYS A 155 10.40 -7.31 -21.69
C LYS A 155 10.89 -7.18 -20.24
N HIS A 156 11.13 -8.31 -19.55
CA HIS A 156 11.67 -8.29 -18.19
C HIS A 156 13.11 -7.74 -18.14
N ILE A 157 13.95 -8.01 -19.14
CA ILE A 157 15.32 -7.49 -19.20
C ILE A 157 15.29 -5.99 -19.44
N VAL A 158 14.46 -5.55 -20.38
CA VAL A 158 14.20 -4.13 -20.67
C VAL A 158 13.80 -3.37 -19.40
N ASN A 159 12.78 -3.86 -18.69
CA ASN A 159 12.31 -3.22 -17.46
C ASN A 159 13.38 -3.18 -16.35
N SER A 160 14.18 -4.25 -16.23
CA SER A 160 15.27 -4.33 -15.24
C SER A 160 16.35 -3.29 -15.55
N LEU A 161 16.70 -3.11 -16.83
CA LEU A 161 17.66 -2.09 -17.27
C LEU A 161 17.15 -0.68 -17.02
N LEU A 162 15.90 -0.36 -17.43
CA LEU A 162 15.31 0.97 -17.22
C LEU A 162 15.32 1.37 -15.74
N LEU A 163 14.95 0.43 -14.86
CA LEU A 163 14.99 0.65 -13.42
C LEU A 163 16.42 0.80 -12.88
N CYS A 164 17.36 0.00 -13.38
CA CYS A 164 18.78 0.09 -13.03
C CYS A 164 19.35 1.48 -13.36
N VAL A 165 19.15 1.96 -14.59
CA VAL A 165 19.66 3.27 -15.00
C VAL A 165 19.03 4.39 -14.19
N ARG A 166 17.72 4.34 -13.94
CA ARG A 166 17.04 5.35 -13.11
C ARG A 166 17.65 5.47 -11.71
N ASN A 167 17.99 4.35 -11.06
CA ASN A 167 18.59 4.36 -9.72
C ASN A 167 20.10 4.65 -9.73
N CYS A 168 20.80 4.37 -10.84
CA CYS A 168 22.22 4.70 -11.00
C CYS A 168 22.46 6.15 -11.42
N ARG A 169 21.51 6.80 -12.10
CA ARG A 169 21.59 8.17 -12.63
C ARG A 169 22.05 9.23 -11.61
N PRO A 170 21.65 9.20 -10.32
CA PRO A 170 22.18 10.14 -9.31
C PRO A 170 23.70 10.07 -9.11
N TYR A 171 24.34 8.94 -9.44
CA TYR A 171 25.77 8.68 -9.23
C TYR A 171 26.63 8.87 -10.48
N PHE A 172 26.07 9.31 -11.61
CA PHE A 172 26.89 9.62 -12.79
C PHE A 172 27.89 10.74 -12.52
N SER A 173 29.01 10.77 -13.22
CA SER A 173 30.05 11.81 -13.05
C SER A 173 29.51 13.23 -13.27
N VAL A 174 30.24 14.26 -12.83
CA VAL A 174 29.82 15.65 -13.05
C VAL A 174 29.92 16.03 -14.54
N THR A 175 30.87 15.45 -15.26
CA THR A 175 31.06 15.65 -16.70
C THR A 175 30.03 14.92 -17.56
N ALA A 176 29.29 13.95 -16.99
CA ALA A 176 28.36 13.10 -17.73
C ALA A 176 27.31 13.90 -18.50
N THR A 177 26.78 15.00 -17.95
CA THR A 177 25.79 15.83 -18.65
C THR A 177 26.33 16.33 -19.98
N GLN A 178 27.52 16.94 -19.98
CA GLN A 178 28.13 17.48 -21.19
C GLN A 178 28.46 16.36 -22.17
N GLU A 179 29.06 15.26 -21.70
CA GLU A 179 29.41 14.11 -22.53
C GLU A 179 28.18 13.48 -23.21
N ILE A 180 27.05 13.40 -22.50
CA ILE A 180 25.78 12.88 -23.04
C ILE A 180 25.23 13.86 -24.09
N LEU A 181 25.25 15.16 -23.83
CA LEU A 181 24.81 16.16 -24.80
C LEU A 181 25.67 16.13 -26.07
N ASP A 182 27.00 16.08 -25.93
CA ASP A 182 27.92 16.04 -27.06
C ASP A 182 27.69 14.80 -27.95
N GLU A 183 27.35 13.65 -27.36
CA GLU A 183 27.04 12.41 -28.09
C GLU A 183 25.70 12.51 -28.86
N PHE A 184 24.68 13.13 -28.26
CA PHE A 184 23.30 13.05 -28.77
C PHE A 184 22.79 14.29 -29.50
N GLN A 185 23.31 15.48 -29.17
CA GLN A 185 22.88 16.75 -29.77
C GLN A 185 22.99 16.76 -31.31
N PRO A 186 24.01 16.15 -31.95
CA PRO A 186 24.07 16.06 -33.42
C PRO A 186 22.89 15.29 -34.05
N CYS A 187 22.19 14.46 -33.27
CA CYS A 187 21.09 13.62 -33.74
C CYS A 187 19.70 14.18 -33.40
N LEU A 188 19.60 15.37 -32.80
CA LEU A 188 18.35 16.05 -32.44
C LEU A 188 17.69 16.75 -33.65
N CYS A 189 17.45 16.02 -34.73
CA CYS A 189 16.66 16.50 -35.86
C CYS A 189 15.18 16.13 -35.67
N PRO A 190 14.25 17.08 -35.43
CA PRO A 190 12.84 16.77 -35.16
C PRO A 190 12.13 16.01 -36.29
N PHE A 191 12.68 16.03 -37.50
CA PHE A 191 12.15 15.39 -38.69
C PHE A 191 12.68 13.97 -38.92
N ASP A 192 13.69 13.54 -38.16
CA ASP A 192 14.26 12.20 -38.27
C ASP A 192 13.64 11.26 -37.22
N THR A 193 13.38 10.02 -37.63
CA THR A 193 12.99 8.92 -36.75
C THR A 193 14.02 8.65 -35.65
N VAL A 194 15.30 8.92 -35.91
CA VAL A 194 16.39 8.77 -34.92
C VAL A 194 16.18 9.67 -33.70
N CYS A 195 15.55 10.84 -33.89
CA CYS A 195 15.30 11.78 -32.79
C CYS A 195 14.42 11.17 -31.68
N ARG A 196 13.48 10.29 -32.04
CA ARG A 196 12.66 9.56 -31.04
C ARG A 196 13.53 8.72 -30.12
N ASP A 197 14.43 7.94 -30.69
CA ASP A 197 15.27 7.02 -29.95
C ASP A 197 16.28 7.80 -29.09
N VAL A 198 16.82 8.90 -29.63
CA VAL A 198 17.71 9.84 -28.92
C VAL A 198 17.00 10.50 -27.74
N MET A 199 15.77 10.98 -27.90
CA MET A 199 15.00 11.58 -26.81
C MET A 199 14.71 10.58 -25.68
N SER A 200 14.50 9.31 -26.03
CA SER A 200 14.38 8.24 -25.02
C SER A 200 15.69 8.02 -24.25
N TYR A 201 16.84 8.06 -24.93
CA TYR A 201 18.14 7.99 -24.24
C TYR A 201 18.37 9.22 -23.33
N LEU A 202 18.01 10.41 -23.78
CA LEU A 202 18.15 11.63 -22.99
C LEU A 202 17.30 11.58 -21.72
N ASP A 203 16.03 11.19 -21.82
CA ASP A 203 15.16 10.98 -20.64
C ASP A 203 15.76 9.98 -19.64
N MET A 204 16.34 8.89 -20.17
CA MET A 204 16.93 7.82 -19.36
C MET A 204 18.25 8.22 -18.69
N PHE A 205 19.16 8.90 -19.39
CA PHE A 205 20.55 9.08 -18.94
C PHE A 205 20.89 10.48 -18.45
N LEU A 206 20.19 11.53 -18.88
CA LEU A 206 20.60 12.90 -18.59
C LEU A 206 20.51 13.20 -17.08
N PRO A 207 21.61 13.62 -16.42
CA PRO A 207 21.59 13.84 -14.97
C PRO A 207 20.70 15.03 -14.56
N VAL A 208 19.79 14.79 -13.61
CA VAL A 208 18.89 15.81 -13.05
C VAL A 208 19.08 16.06 -11.54
N HIS A 209 19.99 15.32 -10.90
CA HIS A 209 20.15 15.28 -9.44
C HIS A 209 21.40 16.01 -8.93
N LEU A 210 22.02 16.88 -9.73
CA LEU A 210 23.22 17.59 -9.31
C LEU A 210 22.90 18.58 -8.18
N PRO A 211 23.80 18.77 -7.21
CA PRO A 211 23.60 19.76 -6.16
C PRO A 211 23.62 21.19 -6.72
N PRO A 212 23.07 22.18 -5.98
CA PRO A 212 22.96 23.58 -6.42
C PRO A 212 24.25 24.20 -6.97
N GLU A 213 25.38 23.88 -6.33
CA GLU A 213 26.72 24.32 -6.71
C GLU A 213 27.12 23.88 -8.13
N LEU A 214 26.58 22.74 -8.60
CA LEU A 214 26.91 22.11 -9.87
C LEU A 214 25.79 22.22 -10.91
N HIS A 215 24.72 22.98 -10.66
CA HIS A 215 23.62 23.15 -11.64
C HIS A 215 24.08 23.70 -13.00
N HIS A 216 25.16 24.49 -13.03
CA HIS A 216 25.77 25.01 -14.25
C HIS A 216 26.39 23.91 -15.15
N GLN A 217 26.70 22.73 -14.59
CA GLN A 217 27.14 21.52 -15.31
C GLN A 217 26.01 20.49 -15.44
N GLY A 218 24.78 20.85 -15.06
CA GLY A 218 23.61 20.00 -15.07
C GLY A 218 22.54 20.54 -16.01
N PHE A 219 21.33 20.71 -15.47
CA PHE A 219 20.17 21.11 -16.27
C PHE A 219 20.32 22.46 -16.97
N LYS A 220 21.16 23.37 -16.47
CA LYS A 220 21.38 24.68 -17.12
C LYS A 220 22.06 24.58 -18.49
N LEU A 221 22.64 23.42 -18.82
CA LEU A 221 23.27 23.20 -20.13
C LEU A 221 22.25 22.92 -21.24
N TRP A 222 21.05 22.41 -20.92
CA TRP A 222 20.12 21.87 -21.92
C TRP A 222 18.67 22.33 -21.74
N LEU A 223 18.25 22.72 -20.54
CA LEU A 223 16.84 22.96 -20.22
C LEU A 223 16.21 24.06 -21.10
N SER A 224 16.90 25.17 -21.32
CA SER A 224 16.37 26.27 -22.14
C SER A 224 16.20 25.86 -23.60
N GLU A 225 17.21 25.23 -24.19
CA GLU A 225 17.15 24.74 -25.57
C GLU A 225 16.01 23.73 -25.75
N PHE A 226 15.80 22.85 -24.77
CA PHE A 226 14.77 21.82 -24.84
C PHE A 226 13.37 22.41 -24.65
N LEU A 227 13.20 23.44 -23.82
CA LEU A 227 11.93 24.18 -23.71
C LEU A 227 11.61 24.94 -25.00
N ASP A 228 12.61 25.53 -25.66
CA ASP A 228 12.44 26.20 -26.94
C ASP A 228 12.05 25.20 -28.06
N ILE A 229 12.70 24.02 -28.10
CA ILE A 229 12.31 22.92 -29.01
C ILE A 229 10.87 22.48 -28.74
N TRP A 230 10.52 22.31 -27.47
CA TRP A 230 9.17 21.91 -27.07
C TRP A 230 8.14 22.95 -27.50
N GLU A 231 8.40 24.25 -27.32
CA GLU A 231 7.49 25.31 -27.71
C GLU A 231 7.32 25.43 -29.23
N THR A 232 8.41 25.32 -29.98
CA THR A 232 8.40 25.45 -31.45
C THR A 232 7.66 24.29 -32.13
N VAL A 233 7.71 23.09 -31.56
CA VAL A 233 7.02 21.91 -32.11
C VAL A 233 5.61 21.82 -31.55
N TYR A 234 4.64 22.21 -32.39
CA TYR A 234 3.21 22.22 -32.05
C TYR A 234 2.50 20.87 -32.25
N ASN A 235 3.07 19.98 -33.07
CA ASN A 235 2.48 18.67 -33.33
C ASN A 235 2.82 17.70 -32.19
N ASN A 236 1.88 16.82 -31.82
CA ASN A 236 2.09 15.73 -30.85
C ASN A 236 3.16 14.76 -31.37
N ALA A 237 4.42 15.13 -31.20
CA ALA A 237 5.55 14.35 -31.66
C ALA A 237 5.71 13.14 -30.76
N VAL A 238 6.05 11.99 -31.34
CA VAL A 238 6.23 10.72 -30.59
C VAL A 238 7.31 10.86 -29.49
N TRP A 239 8.25 11.78 -29.64
CA TRP A 239 9.29 12.02 -28.64
C TRP A 239 8.85 12.93 -27.48
N GLU A 240 7.71 13.60 -27.59
CA GLU A 240 7.28 14.61 -26.62
C GLU A 240 7.11 14.02 -25.21
N GLN A 241 6.58 12.80 -25.11
CA GLN A 241 6.39 12.13 -23.82
C GLN A 241 7.71 11.91 -23.07
N SER A 242 8.81 11.62 -23.78
CA SER A 242 10.15 11.50 -23.17
C SER A 242 10.63 12.86 -22.63
N LEU A 243 10.27 13.95 -23.31
CA LEU A 243 10.64 15.29 -22.90
C LEU A 243 9.84 15.77 -21.68
N ILE A 244 8.53 15.49 -21.64
CA ILE A 244 7.68 15.77 -20.47
C ILE A 244 8.16 14.98 -19.26
N SER A 245 8.57 13.72 -19.44
CA SER A 245 9.22 12.91 -18.41
C SER A 245 10.46 13.61 -17.84
N LEU A 246 11.36 14.05 -18.70
CA LEU A 246 12.58 14.75 -18.31
C LEU A 246 12.28 16.08 -17.58
N PHE A 247 11.31 16.87 -18.06
CA PHE A 247 10.87 18.12 -17.42
C PHE A 247 10.26 17.90 -16.04
N SER A 248 9.45 16.86 -15.89
CA SER A 248 8.89 16.46 -14.59
C SER A 248 9.99 16.09 -13.59
N PHE A 249 10.95 15.26 -14.00
CA PHE A 249 12.04 14.83 -13.14
C PHE A 249 12.97 15.99 -12.75
N VAL A 250 13.31 16.88 -13.71
CA VAL A 250 14.18 18.01 -13.40
C VAL A 250 13.47 19.03 -12.52
N ALA A 251 12.16 19.27 -12.70
CA ALA A 251 11.38 20.11 -11.81
C ALA A 251 11.37 19.54 -10.38
N TRP A 252 11.09 18.24 -10.24
CA TRP A 252 11.02 17.58 -8.93
C TRP A 252 12.35 17.57 -8.18
N CYS A 253 13.46 17.31 -8.87
CA CYS A 253 14.77 17.25 -8.23
C CYS A 253 15.35 18.63 -7.90
N ASN A 254 14.84 19.70 -8.53
CA ASN A 254 15.41 21.05 -8.46
C ASN A 254 14.36 22.10 -8.07
N ILE A 255 13.44 21.74 -7.17
CA ILE A 255 12.39 22.63 -6.66
C ILE A 255 13.03 23.91 -6.09
N GLY A 256 12.55 25.06 -6.57
CA GLY A 256 13.04 26.39 -6.18
C GLY A 256 14.29 26.89 -6.92
N TYR A 257 14.80 26.14 -7.89
CA TYR A 257 15.97 26.55 -8.70
C TYR A 257 15.66 26.81 -10.19
N ILE A 258 14.44 26.50 -10.63
CA ILE A 258 13.97 26.73 -12.00
C ILE A 258 12.73 27.62 -11.93
N ASP A 259 12.74 28.70 -12.71
CA ASP A 259 11.56 29.56 -12.89
C ASP A 259 10.68 28.99 -14.01
N TRP A 260 9.55 28.40 -13.60
CA TRP A 260 8.56 27.82 -14.51
C TRP A 260 7.45 28.81 -14.90
N GLU A 261 7.39 29.98 -14.26
CA GLU A 261 6.30 30.95 -14.41
C GLU A 261 6.02 31.33 -15.89
N PRO A 262 7.04 31.59 -16.74
CA PRO A 262 6.82 31.92 -18.15
C PRO A 262 6.15 30.81 -18.96
N TRP A 263 6.26 29.55 -18.49
CA TRP A 263 5.84 28.36 -19.23
C TRP A 263 4.48 27.82 -18.76
N LEU A 264 3.97 28.23 -17.60
CA LEU A 264 2.76 27.67 -16.98
C LEU A 264 1.55 27.67 -17.92
N ALA A 265 1.26 28.80 -18.57
CA ALA A 265 0.13 28.90 -19.50
C ALA A 265 0.21 27.84 -20.61
N ARG A 266 1.40 27.60 -21.16
CA ARG A 266 1.62 26.60 -22.21
C ARG A 266 1.48 25.19 -21.65
N ILE A 267 2.08 24.92 -20.49
CA ILE A 267 2.06 23.62 -19.81
C ILE A 267 0.61 23.18 -19.56
N PHE A 268 -0.18 24.00 -18.89
CA PHE A 268 -1.58 23.67 -18.59
C PHE A 268 -2.44 23.55 -19.85
N THR A 269 -2.16 24.34 -20.88
CA THR A 269 -2.85 24.19 -22.18
C THR A 269 -2.54 22.84 -22.85
N ARG A 270 -1.27 22.38 -22.84
CA ARG A 270 -0.92 21.07 -23.41
C ARG A 270 -1.48 19.92 -22.58
N ILE A 271 -1.47 20.04 -21.25
CA ILE A 271 -2.08 19.05 -20.35
C ILE A 271 -3.58 18.92 -20.65
N LEU A 272 -4.31 20.04 -20.75
CA LEU A 272 -5.74 20.03 -21.09
C LEU A 272 -6.01 19.36 -22.45
N LYS A 273 -5.20 19.66 -23.47
CA LYS A 273 -5.30 19.00 -24.79
C LYS A 273 -5.05 17.50 -24.69
N ASN A 274 -4.07 17.09 -23.88
CA ASN A 274 -3.70 15.68 -23.75
C ASN A 274 -4.78 14.84 -23.05
N LEU A 275 -5.56 15.44 -22.13
CA LEU A 275 -6.75 14.81 -21.54
C LEU A 275 -7.82 14.41 -22.57
N SER A 276 -7.74 14.91 -23.81
CA SER A 276 -8.56 14.47 -24.96
C SER A 276 -10.07 14.52 -24.69
N LEU A 277 -10.52 15.54 -23.95
CA LEU A 277 -11.92 15.67 -23.53
C LEU A 277 -12.83 16.07 -24.71
N PRO A 278 -14.04 15.53 -24.82
CA PRO A 278 -14.97 15.91 -25.88
C PRO A 278 -15.52 17.31 -25.63
N VAL A 279 -15.24 18.25 -26.53
CA VAL A 279 -15.72 19.64 -26.45
C VAL A 279 -16.57 19.96 -27.68
N GLY A 280 -17.90 20.01 -27.51
CA GLY A 280 -18.84 20.28 -28.59
C GLY A 280 -19.00 19.11 -29.58
N ASN A 281 -19.43 19.41 -30.81
CA ASN A 281 -19.65 18.42 -31.88
C ASN A 281 -18.38 18.10 -32.71
N VAL A 282 -17.22 18.58 -32.27
CA VAL A 282 -15.94 18.39 -32.99
C VAL A 282 -15.14 17.35 -32.23
N GLU A 283 -14.90 16.20 -32.87
CA GLU A 283 -13.89 15.25 -32.37
C GLU A 283 -12.52 15.92 -32.49
N LEU A 284 -11.92 16.29 -31.36
CA LEU A 284 -10.52 16.72 -31.33
C LEU A 284 -9.64 15.56 -31.79
N GLU A 285 -8.62 15.85 -32.59
CA GLU A 285 -7.62 14.85 -32.96
C GLU A 285 -7.00 14.27 -31.68
N LYS A 286 -7.15 12.96 -31.51
CA LYS A 286 -6.54 12.25 -30.38
C LYS A 286 -5.02 12.34 -30.52
N PRO A 287 -4.28 12.60 -29.43
CA PRO A 287 -2.82 12.58 -29.48
C PRO A 287 -2.34 11.19 -29.89
N THR A 288 -1.25 11.16 -30.65
CA THR A 288 -0.54 9.94 -31.06
C THR A 288 -0.01 9.16 -29.84
N GLU A 289 0.51 9.89 -28.86
CA GLU A 289 0.87 9.36 -27.54
C GLU A 289 0.30 10.26 -26.43
N LYS A 290 -0.31 9.64 -25.42
CA LYS A 290 -0.80 10.35 -24.24
C LYS A 290 0.31 10.54 -23.23
N TYR A 291 0.22 11.63 -22.49
CA TYR A 291 1.12 11.89 -21.38
C TYR A 291 0.84 10.93 -20.24
N SER A 292 1.91 10.49 -19.59
CA SER A 292 1.79 9.70 -18.37
C SER A 292 1.25 10.58 -17.24
N ILE A 293 0.06 10.24 -16.73
CA ILE A 293 -0.61 10.97 -15.65
C ILE A 293 0.27 11.15 -14.40
N PRO A 294 0.97 10.11 -13.87
CA PRO A 294 1.89 10.28 -12.74
C PRO A 294 3.02 11.30 -13.00
N ILE A 295 3.54 11.34 -14.23
CA ILE A 295 4.61 12.27 -14.63
C ILE A 295 4.08 13.70 -14.64
N VAL A 296 2.90 13.92 -15.23
CA VAL A 296 2.27 15.24 -15.26
C VAL A 296 1.92 15.72 -13.86
N ALA A 297 1.37 14.85 -13.02
CA ALA A 297 1.05 15.17 -11.63
C ALA A 297 2.30 15.59 -10.84
N THR A 298 3.39 14.83 -10.96
CA THR A 298 4.69 15.15 -10.33
C THR A 298 5.22 16.49 -10.81
N TRP A 299 5.06 16.80 -12.10
CA TRP A 299 5.53 18.06 -12.68
C TRP A 299 4.74 19.26 -12.15
N ILE A 300 3.41 19.19 -12.16
CA ILE A 300 2.53 20.22 -11.59
C ILE A 300 2.89 20.47 -10.14
N VAL A 301 2.98 19.41 -9.33
CA VAL A 301 3.29 19.53 -7.91
C VAL A 301 4.69 20.12 -7.69
N ALA A 302 5.69 19.76 -8.50
CA ALA A 302 7.04 20.31 -8.36
C ALA A 302 7.13 21.82 -8.62
N MET A 303 6.24 22.36 -9.46
CA MET A 303 6.19 23.79 -9.79
C MET A 303 5.49 24.66 -8.74
N MET A 304 4.84 24.07 -7.73
CA MET A 304 4.15 24.81 -6.67
C MET A 304 5.11 25.41 -5.62
N GLY A 305 4.61 26.36 -4.84
CA GLY A 305 5.34 27.04 -3.76
C GLY A 305 5.80 28.46 -4.13
N ASN A 306 6.29 29.20 -3.14
CA ASN A 306 6.81 30.59 -3.28
C ASN A 306 5.90 31.53 -4.10
N HIS A 307 4.60 31.61 -3.77
CA HIS A 307 3.64 32.46 -4.48
C HIS A 307 3.50 32.23 -6.00
N SER A 308 3.94 31.08 -6.53
CA SER A 308 3.75 30.75 -7.95
C SER A 308 2.26 30.72 -8.33
N SER A 309 1.93 31.17 -9.54
CA SER A 309 0.57 31.09 -10.08
C SER A 309 0.16 29.66 -10.47
N CYS A 310 1.04 28.66 -10.32
CA CYS A 310 0.77 27.27 -10.67
C CYS A 310 -0.53 26.72 -10.05
N ILE A 311 -0.82 27.07 -8.79
CA ILE A 311 -2.05 26.64 -8.11
C ILE A 311 -3.30 27.27 -8.75
N GLN A 312 -3.22 28.52 -9.21
CA GLN A 312 -4.31 29.19 -9.91
C GLN A 312 -4.59 28.53 -11.26
N TYR A 313 -3.54 28.21 -12.03
CA TYR A 313 -3.68 27.46 -13.28
C TYR A 313 -4.28 26.07 -13.08
N LEU A 314 -3.92 25.38 -11.99
CA LEU A 314 -4.53 24.10 -11.63
C LEU A 314 -6.02 24.28 -11.29
N GLN A 315 -6.36 25.31 -10.54
CA GLN A 315 -7.74 25.62 -10.20
C GLN A 315 -8.57 25.91 -11.46
N ASP A 316 -8.06 26.74 -12.37
CA ASP A 316 -8.72 27.07 -13.64
C ASP A 316 -8.91 25.83 -14.52
N LEU A 317 -7.91 24.93 -14.56
CA LEU A 317 -8.00 23.64 -15.23
C LEU A 317 -9.12 22.78 -14.62
N LEU A 318 -9.12 22.60 -13.30
CA LEU A 318 -10.12 21.78 -12.61
C LEU A 318 -11.54 22.33 -12.76
N ILE A 319 -11.71 23.65 -12.70
CA ILE A 319 -13.00 24.31 -12.98
C ILE A 319 -13.46 24.01 -14.41
N SER A 320 -12.56 24.09 -15.39
CA SER A 320 -12.88 23.85 -16.81
C SER A 320 -13.31 22.41 -17.09
N ILE A 321 -12.77 21.43 -16.35
CA ILE A 321 -13.05 20.00 -16.55
C ILE A 321 -14.03 19.42 -15.53
N LYS A 322 -14.52 20.22 -14.57
CA LYS A 322 -15.39 19.80 -13.45
C LYS A 322 -16.58 18.96 -13.89
N ASN A 323 -17.26 19.36 -14.97
CA ASN A 323 -18.45 18.66 -15.46
C ASN A 323 -18.16 17.21 -15.87
N PHE A 324 -16.94 16.90 -16.31
CA PHE A 324 -16.56 15.53 -16.69
C PHE A 324 -16.41 14.58 -15.50
N TYR A 325 -16.29 15.09 -14.27
CA TYR A 325 -16.30 14.26 -13.06
C TYR A 325 -17.70 13.84 -12.61
N HIS A 326 -18.76 14.50 -13.11
CA HIS A 326 -20.13 14.21 -12.68
C HIS A 326 -20.53 12.75 -12.99
N PRO A 327 -21.18 12.01 -12.08
CA PRO A 327 -21.56 10.60 -12.29
C PRO A 327 -22.39 10.30 -13.53
N SER A 328 -23.14 11.31 -14.02
CA SER A 328 -23.94 11.20 -15.25
C SER A 328 -23.11 11.30 -16.53
N ASN A 329 -21.89 11.84 -16.48
CA ASN A 329 -21.03 12.06 -17.63
C ASN A 329 -20.00 10.94 -17.73
N THR A 330 -20.46 9.77 -18.17
CA THR A 330 -19.62 8.58 -18.36
C THR A 330 -18.98 8.54 -19.74
N GLY A 331 -17.68 8.24 -19.80
CA GLY A 331 -16.92 8.07 -21.03
C GLY A 331 -15.49 7.63 -20.77
N ASP A 332 -14.76 7.35 -21.85
CA ASP A 332 -13.39 6.81 -21.80
C ASP A 332 -12.39 7.71 -21.04
N PHE A 333 -12.70 9.01 -20.92
CA PHE A 333 -11.88 9.99 -20.20
C PHE A 333 -11.90 9.84 -18.67
N GLN A 334 -12.88 9.12 -18.09
CA GLN A 334 -13.05 9.08 -16.64
C GLN A 334 -11.86 8.43 -15.92
N THR A 335 -11.31 7.36 -16.48
CA THR A 335 -10.14 6.69 -15.88
C THR A 335 -8.95 7.65 -15.78
N GLU A 336 -8.69 8.42 -16.84
CA GLU A 336 -7.58 9.38 -16.88
C GLU A 336 -7.81 10.56 -15.94
N LEU A 337 -9.04 11.09 -15.87
CA LEU A 337 -9.39 12.19 -14.98
C LEU A 337 -9.31 11.80 -13.49
N LEU A 338 -9.89 10.67 -13.10
CA LEU A 338 -9.80 10.24 -11.70
C LEU A 338 -8.37 9.81 -11.33
N SER A 339 -7.62 9.22 -12.26
CA SER A 339 -6.19 8.96 -12.06
C SER A 339 -5.43 10.27 -11.88
N PHE A 340 -5.77 11.32 -12.63
CA PHE A 340 -5.13 12.64 -12.50
C PHE A 340 -5.34 13.25 -11.12
N LEU A 341 -6.56 13.20 -10.56
CA LEU A 341 -6.81 13.64 -9.18
C LEU A 341 -6.03 12.82 -8.15
N SER A 342 -6.08 11.48 -8.23
CA SER A 342 -5.39 10.61 -7.27
C SER A 342 -3.87 10.82 -7.32
N MET A 343 -3.28 10.86 -8.52
CA MET A 343 -1.84 11.06 -8.71
C MET A 343 -1.37 12.46 -8.30
N LEU A 344 -2.19 13.51 -8.52
CA LEU A 344 -1.89 14.85 -8.01
C LEU A 344 -1.86 14.87 -6.48
N ALA A 345 -2.87 14.30 -5.84
CA ALA A 345 -2.96 14.24 -4.38
C ALA A 345 -1.80 13.41 -3.80
N GLN A 346 -1.47 12.27 -4.41
CA GLN A 346 -0.32 11.45 -4.02
C GLN A 346 1.01 12.20 -4.15
N ALA A 347 1.28 12.80 -5.31
CA ALA A 347 2.52 13.54 -5.54
C ALA A 347 2.69 14.71 -4.56
N PHE A 348 1.59 15.38 -4.20
CA PHE A 348 1.59 16.45 -3.21
C PHE A 348 1.86 15.93 -1.79
N VAL A 349 1.24 14.82 -1.40
CA VAL A 349 1.57 14.11 -0.14
C VAL A 349 3.04 13.72 -0.10
N ASP A 350 3.58 13.14 -1.18
CA ASP A 350 4.98 12.76 -1.27
C ASP A 350 5.89 13.98 -1.10
N ARG A 351 5.57 15.11 -1.75
CA ARG A 351 6.35 16.35 -1.61
C ARG A 351 6.33 16.86 -0.17
N VAL A 352 5.16 16.96 0.44
CA VAL A 352 5.00 17.37 1.84
C VAL A 352 5.77 16.43 2.76
N TYR A 353 5.72 15.12 2.52
CA TYR A 353 6.49 14.14 3.27
C TYR A 353 7.99 14.41 3.13
N PHE A 354 8.53 14.51 1.90
CA PHE A 354 9.96 14.73 1.70
C PHE A 354 10.47 16.05 2.29
N GLU A 355 9.68 17.13 2.21
CA GLU A 355 10.05 18.43 2.78
C GLU A 355 10.01 18.46 4.31
N ARG A 356 9.12 17.66 4.93
CA ARG A 356 8.96 17.57 6.39
C ARG A 356 9.77 16.44 7.04
N THR A 357 10.31 15.50 6.25
CA THR A 357 11.09 14.37 6.80
C THR A 357 12.42 14.87 7.36
N THR A 358 12.82 14.39 8.54
CA THR A 358 14.08 14.78 9.21
C THR A 358 15.34 14.29 8.49
N ASP A 359 15.23 13.23 7.69
CA ASP A 359 16.34 12.62 6.93
C ASP A 359 16.16 12.89 5.42
N PRO A 360 16.57 14.08 4.91
CA PRO A 360 16.39 14.42 3.51
C PRO A 360 17.25 13.54 2.61
N VAL A 361 16.79 13.32 1.38
CA VAL A 361 17.62 12.73 0.33
C VAL A 361 18.63 13.80 -0.10
N TRP A 362 19.90 13.44 -0.29
CA TRP A 362 20.98 14.43 -0.48
C TRP A 362 20.80 15.36 -1.70
N TYR A 363 20.02 14.96 -2.72
CA TYR A 363 19.67 15.83 -3.85
C TYR A 363 18.30 16.53 -3.71
N PHE A 364 17.43 16.08 -2.80
CA PHE A 364 16.11 16.66 -2.58
C PHE A 364 16.16 17.56 -1.36
N ASN A 365 16.56 18.82 -1.55
CA ASN A 365 16.59 19.82 -0.50
C ASN A 365 16.12 21.18 -1.06
N PRO A 366 14.80 21.40 -1.14
CA PRO A 366 14.27 22.68 -1.61
C PRO A 366 14.66 23.82 -0.65
N PRO A 367 15.01 25.01 -1.19
CA PRO A 367 15.24 26.21 -0.40
C PRO A 367 14.03 26.52 0.49
N GLU A 368 14.26 27.07 1.69
CA GLU A 368 13.18 27.37 2.64
C GLU A 368 12.07 28.23 2.03
N SER A 369 12.41 29.19 1.16
CA SER A 369 11.44 30.04 0.46
C SER A 369 10.48 29.29 -0.47
N HIS A 370 10.83 28.08 -0.93
CA HIS A 370 10.05 27.28 -1.86
C HIS A 370 9.45 26.02 -1.23
N ARG A 371 9.62 25.83 0.08
CA ARG A 371 8.91 24.78 0.81
C ARG A 371 7.43 25.10 0.90
N LEU A 372 6.60 24.08 0.93
CA LEU A 372 5.15 24.20 1.07
C LEU A 372 4.81 24.59 2.51
N HIS A 373 4.14 25.73 2.65
CA HIS A 373 3.61 26.20 3.93
C HIS A 373 2.23 25.62 4.16
N ASP A 374 1.74 25.72 5.40
CA ASP A 374 0.43 25.19 5.75
C ASP A 374 -0.71 25.85 4.95
N GLU A 375 -0.55 27.11 4.54
CA GLU A 375 -1.51 27.78 3.65
C GLU A 375 -1.54 27.15 2.26
N ASP A 376 -0.38 26.83 1.68
CA ASP A 376 -0.27 26.18 0.36
C ASP A 376 -0.98 24.82 0.36
N ILE A 377 -0.81 24.04 1.44
CA ILE A 377 -1.46 22.74 1.62
C ILE A 377 -2.98 22.91 1.71
N THR A 378 -3.46 23.90 2.46
CA THR A 378 -4.90 24.20 2.58
C THR A 378 -5.48 24.60 1.23
N ASN A 379 -4.80 25.47 0.49
CA ASN A 379 -5.23 25.92 -0.84
C ASN A 379 -5.28 24.76 -1.84
N PHE A 380 -4.28 23.88 -1.82
CA PHE A 380 -4.27 22.67 -2.64
C PHE A 380 -5.44 21.74 -2.31
N VAL A 381 -5.70 21.46 -1.04
CA VAL A 381 -6.83 20.60 -0.65
C VAL A 381 -8.16 21.21 -1.09
N ASN A 382 -8.36 22.51 -0.89
CA ASN A 382 -9.58 23.20 -1.34
C ASN A 382 -9.75 23.16 -2.86
N CYS A 383 -8.66 23.29 -3.61
CA CYS A 383 -8.65 23.22 -5.07
C CYS A 383 -9.19 21.86 -5.58
N LEU A 384 -8.76 20.75 -4.98
CA LEU A 384 -9.16 19.39 -5.41
C LEU A 384 -10.48 18.92 -4.76
N LYS A 385 -10.88 19.48 -3.62
CA LYS A 385 -11.99 18.98 -2.80
C LYS A 385 -13.27 18.77 -3.61
N GLU A 386 -13.70 19.77 -4.37
CA GLU A 386 -14.99 19.70 -5.07
C GLU A 386 -15.02 18.58 -6.12
N CYS A 387 -14.02 18.51 -7.01
CA CYS A 387 -13.94 17.45 -8.01
C CYS A 387 -13.81 16.06 -7.37
N SER A 388 -13.09 15.96 -6.25
CA SER A 388 -12.94 14.71 -5.50
C SER A 388 -14.28 14.23 -4.94
N PHE A 389 -15.08 15.12 -4.34
CA PHE A 389 -16.37 14.76 -3.75
C PHE A 389 -17.42 14.41 -4.80
N ILE A 390 -17.41 15.06 -5.96
CA ILE A 390 -18.23 14.65 -7.11
C ILE A 390 -17.84 13.23 -7.56
N SER A 391 -16.54 12.94 -7.56
CA SER A 391 -15.98 11.66 -8.03
C SER A 391 -16.32 10.47 -7.12
N ILE A 392 -16.66 10.68 -5.85
CA ILE A 392 -17.10 9.61 -4.92
C ILE A 392 -18.28 8.82 -5.50
N PHE A 393 -19.16 9.48 -6.24
CA PHE A 393 -20.33 8.85 -6.82
C PHE A 393 -20.09 8.33 -8.26
N ASN A 394 -18.83 8.27 -8.71
CA ASN A 394 -18.48 7.68 -9.98
C ASN A 394 -18.87 6.18 -10.01
N LYS A 395 -19.38 5.72 -11.16
CA LYS A 395 -19.95 4.37 -11.31
C LYS A 395 -18.89 3.25 -11.40
N TYR A 396 -17.68 3.57 -11.86
CA TYR A 396 -16.68 2.57 -12.23
C TYR A 396 -15.34 2.72 -11.49
N HIS A 397 -15.02 3.93 -11.03
CA HIS A 397 -13.70 4.28 -10.48
C HIS A 397 -13.77 4.81 -9.04
N LEU A 398 -14.58 4.14 -8.20
CA LEU A 398 -14.74 4.50 -6.79
C LEU A 398 -13.42 4.33 -6.00
N ASP A 399 -12.59 3.38 -6.38
CA ASP A 399 -11.26 3.13 -5.84
C ASP A 399 -10.36 4.38 -5.93
N LEU A 400 -10.25 4.97 -7.12
CA LEU A 400 -9.45 6.18 -7.35
C LEU A 400 -10.01 7.40 -6.58
N ALA A 401 -11.33 7.51 -6.48
CA ALA A 401 -11.97 8.56 -5.69
C ALA A 401 -11.68 8.39 -4.19
N ALA A 402 -11.76 7.16 -3.67
CA ALA A 402 -11.44 6.85 -2.28
C ALA A 402 -9.95 7.09 -1.97
N GLU A 403 -9.04 6.74 -2.86
CA GLU A 403 -7.61 7.07 -2.75
C GLU A 403 -7.38 8.59 -2.70
N THR A 404 -8.06 9.35 -3.57
CA THR A 404 -7.96 10.82 -3.57
C THR A 404 -8.41 11.39 -2.23
N CYS A 405 -9.57 10.94 -1.71
CA CYS A 405 -10.04 11.33 -0.38
C CYS A 405 -9.04 10.95 0.73
N HIS A 406 -8.40 9.78 0.62
CA HIS A 406 -7.37 9.35 1.55
C HIS A 406 -6.19 10.33 1.57
N TYR A 407 -5.60 10.64 0.42
CA TYR A 407 -4.48 11.58 0.34
C TYR A 407 -4.85 12.98 0.83
N LEU A 408 -6.02 13.51 0.44
CA LEU A 408 -6.47 14.83 0.91
C LEU A 408 -6.69 14.84 2.43
N SER A 409 -7.21 13.75 3.01
CA SER A 409 -7.40 13.64 4.46
C SER A 409 -6.09 13.53 5.24
N GLN A 410 -5.01 12.99 4.65
CA GLN A 410 -3.68 13.00 5.25
C GLN A 410 -3.11 14.41 5.37
N LEU A 411 -3.48 15.30 4.44
CA LEU A 411 -3.03 16.69 4.41
C LEU A 411 -3.85 17.60 5.34
N ARG A 412 -5.18 17.54 5.24
CA ARG A 412 -6.13 18.40 5.99
C ARG A 412 -7.37 17.59 6.40
N PRO A 413 -7.28 16.76 7.46
CA PRO A 413 -8.41 15.94 7.91
C PRO A 413 -9.63 16.78 8.30
N GLU A 414 -9.42 17.96 8.87
CA GLU A 414 -10.46 18.90 9.31
C GLU A 414 -11.34 19.41 8.16
N LEU A 415 -10.86 19.37 6.91
CA LEU A 415 -11.63 19.77 5.73
C LEU A 415 -12.35 18.59 5.08
N ILE A 416 -11.81 17.38 5.17
CA ILE A 416 -12.30 16.21 4.43
C ILE A 416 -13.21 15.33 5.28
N VAL A 417 -12.80 15.01 6.51
CA VAL A 417 -13.52 14.09 7.39
C VAL A 417 -14.92 14.61 7.71
N PRO A 418 -15.13 15.85 8.20
CA PRO A 418 -16.47 16.33 8.54
C PRO A 418 -17.41 16.34 7.32
N SER A 419 -16.91 16.76 6.16
CA SER A 419 -17.73 16.77 4.93
C SER A 419 -18.15 15.36 4.52
N LEU A 420 -17.28 14.34 4.61
CA LEU A 420 -17.67 12.95 4.33
C LEU A 420 -18.71 12.41 5.33
N VAL A 421 -18.57 12.77 6.60
CA VAL A 421 -19.50 12.39 7.67
C VAL A 421 -20.87 13.02 7.45
N GLU A 422 -20.94 14.32 7.13
CA GLU A 422 -22.18 15.01 6.75
C GLU A 422 -22.84 14.37 5.51
N LEU A 423 -22.03 14.05 4.49
CA LEU A 423 -22.50 13.34 3.31
C LEU A 423 -23.10 11.97 3.69
N LEU A 424 -22.47 11.22 4.59
CA LEU A 424 -22.97 9.92 5.05
C LEU A 424 -24.35 10.07 5.72
N PHE A 425 -24.46 10.96 6.70
CA PHE A 425 -25.73 11.15 7.43
C PHE A 425 -26.84 11.59 6.47
N SER A 426 -26.55 12.49 5.52
CA SER A 426 -27.52 12.86 4.47
C SER A 426 -27.93 11.68 3.58
N SER A 427 -27.03 10.72 3.35
CA SER A 427 -27.31 9.52 2.55
C SER A 427 -28.08 8.46 3.34
N ILE A 428 -27.93 8.40 4.67
CA ILE A 428 -28.68 7.47 5.52
C ILE A 428 -30.15 7.91 5.60
N ASP A 429 -30.40 9.21 5.69
CA ASP A 429 -31.76 9.77 5.68
C ASP A 429 -32.44 9.57 4.32
N ASN A 430 -31.67 9.55 3.23
CA ASN A 430 -32.17 9.32 1.89
C ASN A 430 -32.17 7.83 1.49
N MET A 431 -33.27 7.13 1.77
CA MET A 431 -33.43 5.70 1.47
C MET A 431 -33.56 5.35 -0.04
N THR A 432 -33.57 6.34 -0.94
CA THR A 432 -33.84 6.10 -2.37
C THR A 432 -32.59 5.76 -3.20
N GLU A 433 -31.38 6.06 -2.70
CA GLU A 433 -30.11 5.96 -3.44
C GLU A 433 -29.07 5.10 -2.71
N PRO A 434 -29.24 3.76 -2.64
CA PRO A 434 -28.39 2.88 -1.82
C PRO A 434 -26.91 2.88 -2.25
N HIS A 435 -26.63 3.14 -3.53
CA HIS A 435 -25.26 3.22 -4.04
C HIS A 435 -24.44 4.33 -3.36
N ARG A 436 -25.08 5.45 -2.94
CA ARG A 436 -24.40 6.56 -2.26
C ARG A 436 -23.85 6.14 -0.91
N PHE A 437 -24.62 5.35 -0.15
CA PHE A 437 -24.16 4.78 1.11
C PHE A 437 -22.89 3.96 0.89
N THR A 438 -22.91 3.02 -0.08
CA THR A 438 -21.75 2.16 -0.35
C THR A 438 -20.51 2.95 -0.78
N SER A 439 -20.67 3.98 -1.61
CA SER A 439 -19.56 4.83 -2.04
C SER A 439 -18.93 5.59 -0.86
N ILE A 440 -19.75 6.23 -0.03
CA ILE A 440 -19.26 7.06 1.09
C ILE A 440 -18.58 6.18 2.16
N ILE A 441 -19.17 5.02 2.49
CA ILE A 441 -18.55 4.11 3.46
C ILE A 441 -17.21 3.56 2.95
N THR A 442 -17.09 3.29 1.65
CA THR A 442 -15.80 2.88 1.05
C THR A 442 -14.74 3.97 1.25
N CYS A 443 -15.08 5.25 1.02
CA CYS A 443 -14.18 6.36 1.30
C CYS A 443 -13.82 6.46 2.79
N LEU A 444 -14.82 6.35 3.68
CA LEU A 444 -14.62 6.40 5.14
C LEU A 444 -13.73 5.26 5.66
N ALA A 445 -13.86 4.06 5.10
CA ALA A 445 -13.01 2.92 5.44
C ALA A 445 -11.52 3.21 5.17
N GLY A 446 -11.23 3.92 4.07
CA GLY A 446 -9.89 4.36 3.72
C GLY A 446 -9.29 5.44 4.63
N ILE A 447 -10.10 6.16 5.44
CA ILE A 447 -9.63 7.30 6.25
C ILE A 447 -9.84 7.11 7.76
N THR A 448 -10.07 5.87 8.21
CA THR A 448 -10.29 5.54 9.62
C THR A 448 -9.14 6.01 10.54
N GLY A 449 -7.90 5.97 10.08
CA GLY A 449 -6.74 6.49 10.81
C GLY A 449 -6.83 7.99 11.13
N GLN A 450 -7.33 8.78 10.17
CA GLN A 450 -7.53 10.23 10.31
C GLN A 450 -8.71 10.56 11.22
N ILE A 451 -9.73 9.70 11.29
CA ILE A 451 -10.86 9.83 12.21
C ILE A 451 -10.41 9.56 13.65
N VAL A 452 -9.65 8.48 13.87
CA VAL A 452 -9.31 8.02 15.23
C VAL A 452 -8.14 8.80 15.84
N ARG A 453 -7.24 9.37 15.03
CA ARG A 453 -6.07 10.11 15.53
C ARG A 453 -6.46 11.54 15.91
N GLN A 454 -6.23 11.92 17.17
CA GLN A 454 -6.27 13.33 17.57
C GLN A 454 -5.02 14.06 17.06
N THR A 455 -5.23 15.17 16.36
CA THR A 455 -4.17 16.12 15.99
C THR A 455 -4.53 17.50 16.56
N LEU A 456 -3.54 18.40 16.60
CA LEU A 456 -3.77 19.79 17.05
C LEU A 456 -4.79 20.50 16.14
N ASP A 457 -4.74 20.24 14.84
CA ASP A 457 -5.60 20.88 13.84
C ASP A 457 -6.98 20.23 13.73
N PHE A 458 -7.12 18.97 14.19
CA PHE A 458 -8.37 18.22 14.16
C PHE A 458 -8.59 17.39 15.45
N PRO A 459 -8.79 18.05 16.60
CA PRO A 459 -8.96 17.35 17.88
C PRO A 459 -10.31 16.61 17.97
N GLN A 460 -11.34 17.08 17.26
CA GLN A 460 -12.70 16.54 17.30
C GLN A 460 -12.89 15.22 16.54
N GLY A 461 -11.89 14.72 15.81
CA GLY A 461 -12.06 13.52 14.96
C GLY A 461 -12.64 12.31 15.70
N GLN A 462 -12.21 12.09 16.94
CA GLN A 462 -12.66 10.95 17.74
C GLN A 462 -14.13 11.01 18.15
N THR A 463 -14.75 12.19 18.19
CA THR A 463 -16.17 12.32 18.55
C THR A 463 -17.08 11.67 17.50
N PHE A 464 -16.61 11.53 16.26
CA PHE A 464 -17.34 10.87 15.18
C PHE A 464 -17.32 9.34 15.26
N VAL A 465 -16.35 8.74 15.96
CA VAL A 465 -16.12 7.28 15.93
C VAL A 465 -17.36 6.49 16.32
N LEU A 466 -17.92 6.75 17.51
CA LEU A 466 -19.04 5.96 18.01
C LEU A 466 -20.37 6.28 17.30
N PRO A 467 -20.70 7.55 17.00
CA PRO A 467 -21.83 7.86 16.12
C PRO A 467 -21.78 7.13 14.78
N LEU A 468 -20.61 7.11 14.13
CA LEU A 468 -20.41 6.39 12.86
C LEU A 468 -20.61 4.89 13.03
N LEU A 469 -19.97 4.29 14.03
CA LEU A 469 -20.12 2.85 14.33
C LEU A 469 -21.58 2.44 14.46
N ILE A 470 -22.39 3.22 15.18
CA ILE A 470 -23.82 2.96 15.37
C ILE A 470 -24.61 3.22 14.08
N SER A 471 -24.34 4.31 13.38
CA SER A 471 -25.12 4.72 12.21
C SER A 471 -24.95 3.79 11.01
N VAL A 472 -23.84 3.05 10.92
CA VAL A 472 -23.60 2.10 9.83
C VAL A 472 -24.21 0.72 10.05
N LEU A 473 -24.65 0.39 11.28
CA LEU A 473 -25.22 -0.92 11.59
C LEU A 473 -26.42 -1.34 10.70
N PRO A 474 -27.32 -0.42 10.27
CA PRO A 474 -28.35 -0.72 9.27
C PRO A 474 -27.83 -1.08 7.87
N GLY A 475 -26.51 -0.94 7.65
CA GLY A 475 -25.82 -1.44 6.46
C GLY A 475 -25.64 -2.95 6.42
N ILE A 476 -25.73 -3.63 7.57
CA ILE A 476 -25.72 -5.10 7.67
C ILE A 476 -27.12 -5.60 7.31
N ASP A 477 -27.27 -6.05 6.06
CA ASP A 477 -28.51 -6.52 5.45
C ASP A 477 -28.26 -7.82 4.68
N ALA A 478 -29.00 -8.88 5.01
CA ALA A 478 -28.89 -10.18 4.33
C ALA A 478 -29.24 -10.10 2.84
N ASN A 479 -30.04 -9.10 2.43
CA ASN A 479 -30.51 -8.95 1.05
C ASN A 479 -29.57 -8.11 0.18
N ASP A 480 -28.64 -7.36 0.77
CA ASP A 480 -27.70 -6.49 0.05
C ASP A 480 -26.26 -6.84 0.46
N PHE A 481 -25.71 -7.83 -0.25
CA PHE A 481 -24.33 -8.30 -0.07
C PHE A 481 -23.31 -7.15 -0.13
N LYS A 482 -23.45 -6.26 -1.12
CA LYS A 482 -22.49 -5.18 -1.35
C LYS A 482 -22.50 -4.19 -0.20
N LYS A 483 -23.69 -3.82 0.28
CA LYS A 483 -23.84 -2.92 1.44
C LYS A 483 -23.29 -3.54 2.71
N THR A 484 -23.55 -4.82 2.94
CA THR A 484 -23.03 -5.58 4.07
C THR A 484 -21.50 -5.67 4.05
N SER A 485 -20.91 -6.03 2.91
CA SER A 485 -19.46 -6.18 2.77
C SER A 485 -18.72 -4.86 3.03
N VAL A 486 -19.17 -3.77 2.41
CA VAL A 486 -18.57 -2.44 2.62
C VAL A 486 -18.74 -1.97 4.07
N THR A 487 -19.87 -2.30 4.72
CA THR A 487 -20.08 -2.02 6.15
C THR A 487 -19.10 -2.79 7.02
N PHE A 488 -18.90 -4.09 6.78
CA PHE A 488 -17.92 -4.88 7.52
C PHE A 488 -16.49 -4.41 7.29
N GLN A 489 -16.11 -4.01 6.07
CA GLN A 489 -14.80 -3.45 5.78
C GLN A 489 -14.53 -2.16 6.57
N PHE A 490 -15.52 -1.25 6.65
CA PHE A 490 -15.42 -0.05 7.48
C PHE A 490 -15.31 -0.39 8.97
N LEU A 491 -16.20 -1.24 9.49
CA LEU A 491 -16.19 -1.67 10.89
C LEU A 491 -14.85 -2.32 11.26
N ASN A 492 -14.35 -3.22 10.43
CA ASN A 492 -13.06 -3.87 10.64
C ASN A 492 -11.91 -2.85 10.69
N SER A 493 -11.89 -1.90 9.75
CA SER A 493 -10.84 -0.90 9.64
C SER A 493 -10.79 0.02 10.87
N ILE A 494 -11.95 0.49 11.35
CA ILE A 494 -12.00 1.38 12.52
C ILE A 494 -11.80 0.63 13.84
N LEU A 495 -12.38 -0.58 14.00
CA LEU A 495 -12.27 -1.39 15.22
C LEU A 495 -10.85 -1.93 15.43
N MET A 496 -10.05 -2.05 14.38
CA MET A 496 -8.63 -2.37 14.50
C MET A 496 -7.81 -1.25 15.16
N LEU A 497 -8.32 -0.01 15.17
CA LEU A 497 -7.60 1.17 15.65
C LEU A 497 -8.08 1.64 17.04
N ILE A 498 -9.14 1.04 17.60
CA ILE A 498 -9.75 1.49 18.86
C ILE A 498 -9.91 0.35 19.87
N THR A 499 -9.75 0.68 21.15
CA THR A 499 -10.03 -0.26 22.24
C THR A 499 -11.46 -0.08 22.76
N CYS A 500 -12.28 -1.13 22.64
CA CYS A 500 -13.66 -1.17 23.10
C CYS A 500 -13.72 -1.39 24.63
N VAL A 501 -13.49 -0.32 25.39
CA VAL A 501 -13.56 -0.29 26.86
C VAL A 501 -14.42 0.88 27.30
N ASP A 502 -15.31 0.64 28.27
CA ASP A 502 -16.08 1.71 28.92
C ASP A 502 -15.16 2.50 29.87
N CYS A 503 -14.80 3.71 29.43
CA CYS A 503 -13.99 4.68 30.14
C CYS A 503 -14.81 5.88 30.64
N SER A 504 -16.14 5.81 30.64
CA SER A 504 -17.03 6.93 31.01
C SER A 504 -16.80 7.45 32.43
N SER A 505 -16.42 6.57 33.35
CA SER A 505 -16.07 6.94 34.74
C SER A 505 -14.80 7.79 34.86
N ALA A 506 -13.96 7.87 33.82
CA ALA A 506 -12.73 8.64 33.83
C ALA A 506 -13.00 10.15 34.06
N VAL A 507 -14.13 10.66 33.57
CA VAL A 507 -14.50 12.08 33.70
C VAL A 507 -14.66 12.51 35.17
N ASN A 508 -15.04 11.59 36.04
CA ASN A 508 -15.20 11.88 37.47
C ASN A 508 -13.91 11.71 38.27
N THR A 509 -12.91 11.02 37.71
CA THR A 509 -11.67 10.63 38.41
C THR A 509 -10.45 11.40 37.95
N ARG A 510 -10.46 11.90 36.71
CA ARG A 510 -9.35 12.61 36.07
C ARG A 510 -9.71 14.08 35.87
N ASN A 511 -8.80 14.96 36.29
CA ASN A 511 -8.95 16.41 36.14
C ASN A 511 -8.14 16.99 34.96
N ASP A 512 -7.38 16.15 34.26
CA ASP A 512 -6.46 16.55 33.18
C ASP A 512 -7.06 16.39 31.77
N LEU A 513 -8.33 15.99 31.67
CA LEU A 513 -9.01 15.78 30.40
C LEU A 513 -9.49 17.10 29.77
N THR A 514 -9.26 17.25 28.48
CA THR A 514 -9.88 18.30 27.64
C THR A 514 -11.39 18.07 27.50
N GLU A 515 -12.14 19.10 27.09
CA GLU A 515 -13.59 18.98 26.89
C GLU A 515 -13.95 17.91 25.84
N ILE A 516 -13.15 17.81 24.78
CA ILE A 516 -13.33 16.79 23.73
C ILE A 516 -13.04 15.38 24.29
N GLU A 517 -11.97 15.22 25.08
CA GLU A 517 -11.69 13.92 25.71
C GLU A 517 -12.77 13.52 26.72
N LYS A 518 -13.36 14.47 27.44
CA LYS A 518 -14.52 14.19 28.33
C LYS A 518 -15.70 13.69 27.51
N GLU A 519 -16.03 14.34 26.40
CA GLU A 519 -17.11 13.91 25.49
C GLU A 519 -16.85 12.50 24.95
N VAL A 520 -15.65 12.24 24.45
CA VAL A 520 -15.24 10.92 23.95
C VAL A 520 -15.33 9.87 25.06
N CYS A 521 -14.83 10.15 26.26
CA CYS A 521 -14.92 9.24 27.41
C CYS A 521 -16.37 8.93 27.76
N LEU A 522 -17.25 9.92 27.85
CA LEU A 522 -18.67 9.70 28.14
C LEU A 522 -19.34 8.85 27.05
N SER A 523 -18.97 9.05 25.78
CA SER A 523 -19.51 8.25 24.68
C SER A 523 -19.20 6.75 24.83
N THR A 524 -18.04 6.38 25.39
CA THR A 524 -17.60 4.98 25.52
C THR A 524 -18.55 4.09 26.33
N ALA A 525 -19.44 4.67 27.15
CA ALA A 525 -20.49 3.92 27.85
C ALA A 525 -21.39 3.13 26.89
N LYS A 526 -21.55 3.59 25.64
CA LYS A 526 -22.41 2.94 24.63
C LYS A 526 -21.71 1.80 23.86
N PHE A 527 -20.46 1.47 24.16
CA PHE A 527 -19.78 0.35 23.48
C PHE A 527 -20.48 -0.98 23.70
N GLU A 528 -20.99 -1.22 24.93
CA GLU A 528 -21.72 -2.43 25.26
C GLU A 528 -22.99 -2.55 24.38
N ASP A 529 -23.76 -1.45 24.28
CA ASP A 529 -24.97 -1.37 23.45
C ASP A 529 -24.66 -1.56 21.96
N PHE A 530 -23.63 -0.88 21.46
CA PHE A 530 -23.19 -1.00 20.07
C PHE A 530 -22.82 -2.44 19.71
N ILE A 531 -21.98 -3.09 20.51
CA ILE A 531 -21.54 -4.48 20.25
C ILE A 531 -22.72 -5.44 20.39
N SER A 532 -23.60 -5.20 21.37
CA SER A 532 -24.82 -5.98 21.58
C SER A 532 -25.73 -5.93 20.35
N GLU A 533 -25.92 -4.74 19.76
CA GLU A 533 -26.75 -4.54 18.56
C GLU A 533 -26.08 -5.08 17.29
N LEU A 534 -24.76 -4.91 17.14
CA LEU A 534 -23.99 -5.50 16.05
C LEU A 534 -24.17 -7.02 16.02
N LEU A 535 -24.03 -7.68 17.18
CA LEU A 535 -24.23 -9.13 17.29
C LEU A 535 -25.67 -9.53 16.94
N ASN A 536 -26.68 -8.78 17.39
CA ASN A 536 -28.08 -9.06 17.07
C ASN A 536 -28.32 -9.02 15.56
N ARG A 537 -27.78 -8.01 14.85
CA ARG A 537 -27.90 -7.89 13.39
C ARG A 537 -27.16 -8.99 12.65
N ILE A 538 -25.96 -9.36 13.13
CA ILE A 538 -25.23 -10.51 12.62
C ILE A 538 -26.05 -11.80 12.77
N PHE A 539 -26.66 -12.03 13.92
CA PHE A 539 -27.50 -13.21 14.17
C PHE A 539 -28.73 -13.23 13.25
N GLN A 540 -29.42 -12.10 13.12
CA GLN A 540 -30.54 -11.96 12.18
C GLN A 540 -30.11 -12.24 10.74
N MET A 541 -28.96 -11.74 10.32
CA MET A 541 -28.42 -12.00 8.98
C MET A 541 -28.12 -13.49 8.78
N ILE A 542 -27.48 -14.13 9.76
CA ILE A 542 -27.18 -15.57 9.73
C ILE A 542 -28.49 -16.39 9.66
N ASP A 543 -29.51 -16.01 10.41
CA ASP A 543 -30.82 -16.66 10.42
C ASP A 543 -31.51 -16.54 9.04
N THR A 544 -31.57 -15.33 8.46
CA THR A 544 -32.15 -15.12 7.12
C THR A 544 -31.44 -15.95 6.05
N LEU A 545 -30.10 -15.92 6.04
CA LEU A 545 -29.29 -16.74 5.12
C LEU A 545 -29.50 -18.24 5.35
N SER A 546 -29.79 -18.66 6.58
CA SER A 546 -30.09 -20.07 6.87
C SER A 546 -31.44 -20.52 6.28
N THR A 547 -32.44 -19.64 6.26
CA THR A 547 -33.80 -19.94 5.79
C THR A 547 -33.93 -19.99 4.27
N GLU A 548 -33.25 -19.10 3.54
CA GLU A 548 -33.29 -19.07 2.07
C GLU A 548 -32.71 -20.33 1.41
N ILE A 549 -31.77 -20.99 2.10
CA ILE A 549 -31.11 -22.21 1.63
C ILE A 549 -32.06 -23.43 1.69
N SER A 550 -33.09 -23.41 2.54
CA SER A 550 -34.08 -24.49 2.64
C SER A 550 -35.04 -24.55 1.44
N ASP A 551 -35.24 -23.42 0.75
CA ASP A 551 -36.23 -23.31 -0.35
C ASP A 551 -35.60 -23.33 -1.76
N ALA A 552 -34.28 -23.14 -1.91
CA ALA A 552 -33.64 -23.01 -3.22
C ALA A 552 -32.85 -24.27 -3.66
N LEU A 553 -33.46 -25.08 -4.53
CA LEU A 553 -32.82 -26.23 -5.23
C LEU A 553 -31.76 -25.83 -6.28
N ILE A 554 -31.39 -24.55 -6.41
CA ILE A 554 -30.44 -24.06 -7.43
C ILE A 554 -29.44 -23.12 -6.78
N ILE A 555 -28.28 -23.65 -6.36
CA ILE A 555 -27.17 -22.82 -5.89
C ILE A 555 -26.30 -22.45 -7.11
N THR A 556 -26.36 -21.18 -7.54
CA THR A 556 -25.42 -20.58 -8.49
C THR A 556 -24.01 -20.47 -7.90
N ILE A 557 -22.97 -20.40 -8.73
CA ILE A 557 -21.57 -20.32 -8.27
C ILE A 557 -21.28 -18.99 -7.56
N ASP A 558 -21.92 -17.90 -7.99
CA ASP A 558 -21.71 -16.54 -7.45
C ASP A 558 -22.15 -16.43 -5.98
N SER A 559 -23.31 -17.00 -5.61
CA SER A 559 -23.79 -16.98 -4.22
C SER A 559 -22.85 -17.70 -3.24
N LYS A 560 -22.13 -18.73 -3.69
CA LYS A 560 -21.14 -19.44 -2.84
C LYS A 560 -19.90 -18.60 -2.54
N MET A 561 -19.47 -17.74 -3.47
CA MET A 561 -18.30 -16.88 -3.28
C MET A 561 -18.64 -15.71 -2.36
N GLU A 562 -19.84 -15.14 -2.52
CA GLU A 562 -20.40 -14.12 -1.64
C GLU A 562 -20.52 -14.64 -0.20
N ASP A 563 -21.16 -15.80 0.02
CA ASP A 563 -21.29 -16.42 1.36
C ASP A 563 -19.94 -16.61 2.07
N HIS A 564 -18.91 -17.02 1.32
CA HIS A 564 -17.58 -17.25 1.88
C HIS A 564 -16.90 -15.93 2.29
N GLN A 565 -17.01 -14.91 1.44
CA GLN A 565 -16.43 -13.59 1.70
C GLN A 565 -17.05 -12.95 2.94
N ILE A 566 -18.39 -12.98 3.08
CA ILE A 566 -19.07 -12.51 4.30
C ILE A 566 -18.55 -13.26 5.54
N GLY A 567 -18.38 -14.58 5.45
CA GLY A 567 -17.88 -15.36 6.58
C GLY A 567 -16.49 -14.93 7.06
N LEU A 568 -15.58 -14.59 6.13
CA LEU A 568 -14.25 -14.08 6.45
C LEU A 568 -14.32 -12.67 7.07
N GLU A 569 -15.11 -11.78 6.48
CA GLU A 569 -15.29 -10.40 6.95
C GLU A 569 -15.90 -10.35 8.35
N LEU A 570 -16.95 -11.14 8.57
CA LEU A 570 -17.60 -11.34 9.86
C LEU A 570 -16.59 -11.82 10.93
N THR A 571 -15.84 -12.87 10.60
CA THR A 571 -14.81 -13.43 11.50
C THR A 571 -13.76 -12.39 11.85
N SER A 572 -13.36 -11.56 10.88
CA SER A 572 -12.40 -10.48 11.07
C SER A 572 -12.94 -9.42 12.03
N VAL A 573 -14.15 -8.89 11.79
CA VAL A 573 -14.77 -7.86 12.65
C VAL A 573 -14.88 -8.34 14.09
N ILE A 574 -15.38 -9.56 14.31
CA ILE A 574 -15.52 -10.13 15.66
C ILE A 574 -14.15 -10.40 16.29
N SER A 575 -13.16 -10.85 15.51
CA SER A 575 -11.79 -11.02 16.01
C SER A 575 -11.21 -9.69 16.51
N CYS A 576 -11.42 -8.59 15.78
CA CYS A 576 -10.97 -7.26 16.18
C CYS A 576 -11.60 -6.84 17.51
N ILE A 577 -12.93 -6.96 17.63
CA ILE A 577 -13.65 -6.60 18.87
C ILE A 577 -13.15 -7.44 20.04
N VAL A 578 -13.09 -8.76 19.86
CA VAL A 578 -12.75 -9.69 20.95
C VAL A 578 -11.27 -9.55 21.37
N GLN A 579 -10.37 -9.14 20.47
CA GLN A 579 -8.98 -8.81 20.81
C GLN A 579 -8.84 -7.46 21.51
N GLN A 580 -9.72 -6.51 21.23
CA GLN A 580 -9.62 -5.12 21.70
C GLN A 580 -10.72 -4.74 22.71
N CYS A 581 -11.35 -5.69 23.41
CA CYS A 581 -12.43 -5.40 24.36
C CYS A 581 -12.04 -5.65 25.83
N SER A 582 -12.79 -5.03 26.75
CA SER A 582 -12.71 -5.36 28.16
C SER A 582 -13.24 -6.77 28.47
N LYS A 583 -12.82 -7.37 29.59
CA LYS A 583 -13.35 -8.66 30.07
C LYS A 583 -14.88 -8.66 30.22
N LYS A 584 -15.46 -7.55 30.68
CA LYS A 584 -16.92 -7.39 30.83
C LYS A 584 -17.62 -7.56 29.48
N ILE A 585 -17.15 -6.84 28.47
CA ILE A 585 -17.68 -6.91 27.10
C ILE A 585 -17.44 -8.31 26.50
N PHE A 586 -16.26 -8.90 26.72
CA PHE A 586 -16.00 -10.26 26.27
C PHE A 586 -16.99 -11.27 26.86
N HIS A 587 -17.28 -11.23 28.16
CA HIS A 587 -18.27 -12.13 28.77
C HIS A 587 -19.67 -11.93 28.20
N MET A 588 -20.07 -10.69 27.87
CA MET A 588 -21.33 -10.39 27.19
C MET A 588 -21.35 -11.01 25.78
N ILE A 589 -20.30 -10.81 24.99
CA ILE A 589 -20.16 -11.40 23.64
C ILE A 589 -20.26 -12.92 23.72
N ARG A 590 -19.50 -13.54 24.62
CA ARG A 590 -19.53 -14.98 24.86
C ARG A 590 -20.94 -15.46 25.18
N GLY A 591 -21.62 -14.83 26.14
CA GLY A 591 -22.98 -15.19 26.55
C GLY A 591 -23.99 -15.11 25.41
N LYS A 592 -23.93 -14.05 24.60
CA LYS A 592 -24.79 -13.89 23.42
C LYS A 592 -24.54 -14.96 22.36
N ILE A 593 -23.27 -15.21 22.01
CA ILE A 593 -22.92 -16.23 21.03
C ILE A 593 -23.33 -17.62 21.54
N THR A 594 -23.06 -17.95 22.81
CA THR A 594 -23.43 -19.25 23.37
C THR A 594 -24.93 -19.48 23.40
N ASN A 595 -25.72 -18.44 23.72
CA ASN A 595 -27.17 -18.53 23.70
C ASN A 595 -27.68 -18.77 22.28
N PHE A 596 -27.12 -18.06 21.29
CA PHE A 596 -27.47 -18.25 19.88
C PHE A 596 -27.18 -19.69 19.40
N LEU A 597 -26.03 -20.25 19.77
CA LEU A 597 -25.64 -21.64 19.47
C LEU A 597 -26.52 -22.71 20.15
N ALA A 598 -27.22 -22.35 21.23
CA ALA A 598 -28.13 -23.26 21.94
C ALA A 598 -29.53 -23.32 21.30
N THR A 599 -29.96 -22.25 20.63
CA THR A 599 -31.34 -22.10 20.12
C THR A 599 -31.63 -22.75 18.76
N TYR A 600 -30.63 -23.16 17.98
CA TYR A 600 -30.84 -23.56 16.58
C TYR A 600 -30.01 -24.77 16.11
N CYS A 601 -30.63 -25.61 15.27
CA CYS A 601 -29.97 -26.64 14.47
C CYS A 601 -29.65 -26.08 13.09
N TYR A 602 -28.37 -25.86 12.79
CA TYR A 602 -27.94 -25.12 11.60
C TYR A 602 -27.59 -26.04 10.42
N SER A 603 -27.86 -25.56 9.20
CA SER A 603 -27.40 -26.22 7.99
C SER A 603 -25.85 -26.27 7.92
N PRO A 604 -25.24 -27.20 7.15
CA PRO A 604 -23.79 -27.27 6.98
C PRO A 604 -23.14 -26.00 6.42
N LYS A 605 -23.90 -25.15 5.70
CA LYS A 605 -23.42 -23.86 5.19
C LYS A 605 -23.39 -22.79 6.28
N THR A 606 -24.50 -22.64 7.02
CA THR A 606 -24.61 -21.71 8.17
C THR A 606 -23.61 -22.06 9.26
N SER A 607 -23.27 -23.35 9.38
CA SER A 607 -22.22 -23.86 10.27
C SER A 607 -20.89 -23.13 10.08
N LYS A 608 -20.49 -22.78 8.84
CA LYS A 608 -19.21 -22.10 8.58
C LYS A 608 -19.14 -20.67 9.14
N LEU A 609 -20.23 -19.91 9.02
CA LEU A 609 -20.32 -18.55 9.56
C LEU A 609 -20.19 -18.57 11.09
N LEU A 610 -20.89 -19.52 11.72
CA LEU A 610 -20.87 -19.73 13.16
C LEU A 610 -19.51 -20.22 13.65
N THR A 611 -18.85 -21.13 12.92
CA THR A 611 -17.48 -21.54 13.27
C THR A 611 -16.50 -20.37 13.22
N GLY A 612 -16.69 -19.43 12.30
CA GLY A 612 -15.89 -18.19 12.24
C GLY A 612 -15.99 -17.36 13.52
N LEU A 613 -17.20 -17.18 14.06
CA LEU A 613 -17.43 -16.49 15.34
C LEU A 613 -16.68 -17.16 16.51
N ILE A 614 -16.66 -18.48 16.51
CA ILE A 614 -16.04 -19.27 17.58
C ILE A 614 -14.51 -19.26 17.45
N GLN A 615 -14.00 -19.36 16.23
CA GLN A 615 -12.58 -19.19 15.93
C GLN A 615 -12.07 -17.81 16.38
N ALA A 616 -12.86 -16.75 16.19
CA ALA A 616 -12.51 -15.41 16.66
C ALA A 616 -12.33 -15.37 18.19
N MET A 617 -13.26 -15.99 18.94
CA MET A 617 -13.14 -16.10 20.40
C MET A 617 -11.95 -16.96 20.83
N LEU A 618 -11.76 -18.13 20.20
CA LEU A 618 -10.66 -19.05 20.50
C LEU A 618 -9.28 -18.43 20.28
N LYS A 619 -9.11 -17.62 19.23
CA LYS A 619 -7.84 -16.94 18.93
C LYS A 619 -7.46 -15.90 19.99
N SER A 620 -8.44 -15.22 20.57
CA SER A 620 -8.19 -14.17 21.57
C SER A 620 -8.12 -14.70 23.01
N HIS A 621 -9.09 -15.54 23.41
CA HIS A 621 -9.26 -16.02 24.78
C HIS A 621 -9.41 -17.56 24.83
N PRO A 622 -8.39 -18.32 24.40
CA PRO A 622 -8.49 -19.77 24.19
C PRO A 622 -8.92 -20.53 25.45
N VAL A 623 -8.27 -20.25 26.58
CA VAL A 623 -8.52 -20.96 27.85
C VAL A 623 -9.95 -20.74 28.33
N GLU A 624 -10.42 -19.49 28.29
CA GLU A 624 -11.74 -19.15 28.80
C GLU A 624 -12.86 -19.67 27.88
N THR A 625 -12.67 -19.59 26.56
CA THR A 625 -13.61 -20.10 25.56
C THR A 625 -13.71 -21.63 25.62
N LEU A 626 -12.58 -22.35 25.71
CA LEU A 626 -12.56 -23.81 25.77
C LEU A 626 -13.20 -24.35 27.06
N ASN A 627 -12.90 -23.75 28.21
CA ASN A 627 -13.49 -24.15 29.49
C ASN A 627 -15.02 -24.04 29.51
N TYR A 628 -15.59 -23.14 28.72
CA TYR A 628 -17.04 -22.93 28.67
C TYR A 628 -17.74 -23.77 27.60
N LEU A 629 -17.23 -23.76 26.35
CA LEU A 629 -17.92 -24.36 25.20
C LEU A 629 -17.64 -25.86 25.03
N LEU A 630 -16.44 -26.34 25.39
CA LEU A 630 -16.05 -27.72 25.14
C LEU A 630 -16.89 -28.73 25.95
N PRO A 631 -17.12 -28.55 27.27
CA PRO A 631 -17.95 -29.48 28.04
C PRO A 631 -19.39 -29.53 27.53
N GLN A 632 -19.99 -28.36 27.26
CA GLN A 632 -21.37 -28.25 26.77
C GLN A 632 -21.55 -28.95 25.42
N THR A 633 -20.58 -28.81 24.52
CA THR A 633 -20.61 -29.44 23.19
C THR A 633 -20.49 -30.96 23.33
N TYR A 634 -19.61 -31.45 24.21
CA TYR A 634 -19.43 -32.87 24.47
C TYR A 634 -20.70 -33.51 25.05
N GLU A 635 -21.27 -32.93 26.12
CA GLU A 635 -22.49 -33.44 26.75
C GLU A 635 -23.66 -33.53 25.76
N HIS A 636 -23.78 -32.57 24.83
CA HIS A 636 -24.80 -32.63 23.78
C HIS A 636 -24.55 -33.75 22.77
N ILE A 637 -23.30 -33.95 22.33
CA ILE A 637 -22.95 -35.06 21.43
C ILE A 637 -23.26 -36.40 22.09
N GLU A 638 -22.86 -36.57 23.35
CA GLU A 638 -23.11 -37.79 24.12
C GLU A 638 -24.61 -38.05 24.28
N LYS A 639 -25.39 -37.01 24.59
CA LYS A 639 -26.85 -37.10 24.68
C LYS A 639 -27.49 -37.54 23.35
N ILE A 640 -27.10 -36.93 22.23
CA ILE A 640 -27.61 -37.30 20.90
C ILE A 640 -27.26 -38.76 20.57
N LEU A 641 -26.01 -39.16 20.81
CA LEU A 641 -25.55 -40.55 20.56
C LEU A 641 -26.23 -41.58 21.47
N SER A 642 -26.57 -41.21 22.71
CA SER A 642 -27.29 -42.09 23.64
C SER A 642 -28.76 -42.28 23.31
N GLN A 643 -29.36 -41.34 22.57
CA GLN A 643 -30.80 -41.31 22.24
C GLN A 643 -31.10 -41.85 20.84
N SER A 644 -30.10 -42.05 19.99
CA SER A 644 -30.28 -42.48 18.60
C SER A 644 -30.10 -44.00 18.44
N ASP A 645 -31.07 -44.67 17.79
CA ASP A 645 -30.94 -46.08 17.43
C ASP A 645 -29.80 -46.29 16.41
N MET A 646 -29.00 -47.34 16.58
CA MET A 646 -27.86 -47.75 15.73
C MET A 646 -28.16 -47.82 14.21
N ILE A 647 -29.43 -47.80 13.80
CA ILE A 647 -29.89 -47.84 12.41
C ILE A 647 -29.82 -46.46 11.74
N ILE A 648 -30.01 -45.36 12.50
CA ILE A 648 -29.99 -43.98 11.98
C ILE A 648 -28.56 -43.52 11.65
N LEU A 649 -27.56 -44.05 12.35
CA LEU A 649 -26.14 -43.78 12.10
C LEU A 649 -25.64 -44.36 10.75
N ASN A 650 -26.35 -45.33 10.18
CA ASN A 650 -25.97 -46.01 8.93
C ASN A 650 -26.65 -45.44 7.68
N ASP A 651 -27.69 -44.61 7.83
CA ASP A 651 -28.37 -43.99 6.69
C ASP A 651 -27.61 -42.70 6.33
N HIS A 652 -27.18 -42.54 5.08
CA HIS A 652 -26.32 -41.43 4.61
C HIS A 652 -26.95 -40.02 4.73
N LYS A 653 -28.12 -39.89 5.36
CA LYS A 653 -28.76 -38.64 5.79
C LYS A 653 -28.51 -38.45 7.29
N GLY A 654 -27.26 -38.17 7.66
CA GLY A 654 -26.88 -37.92 9.04
C GLY A 654 -27.72 -36.80 9.66
N ASP A 655 -28.05 -36.97 10.94
CA ASP A 655 -28.72 -35.95 11.75
C ASP A 655 -27.96 -34.62 11.61
N SER A 656 -28.65 -33.58 11.14
CA SER A 656 -28.08 -32.26 10.92
C SER A 656 -27.59 -31.65 12.24
N GLU A 657 -28.23 -32.00 13.36
CA GLU A 657 -27.83 -31.58 14.69
C GLU A 657 -26.51 -32.23 15.11
N LEU A 658 -26.37 -33.55 14.94
CA LEU A 658 -25.12 -34.26 15.24
C LEU A 658 -23.97 -33.73 14.37
N THR A 659 -24.22 -33.53 13.08
CA THR A 659 -23.21 -33.01 12.13
C THR A 659 -22.71 -31.63 12.55
N TRP A 660 -23.63 -30.73 12.93
CA TRP A 660 -23.30 -29.41 13.44
C TRP A 660 -22.46 -29.46 14.72
N ARG A 661 -22.87 -30.28 15.70
CA ARG A 661 -22.14 -30.41 16.97
C ARG A 661 -20.74 -31.02 16.77
N LEU A 662 -20.58 -31.96 15.83
CA LEU A 662 -19.27 -32.51 15.46
C LEU A 662 -18.36 -31.49 14.77
N ILE A 663 -18.90 -30.64 13.89
CA ILE A 663 -18.15 -29.53 13.28
C ILE A 663 -17.67 -28.57 14.37
N LEU A 664 -18.57 -28.18 15.28
CA LEU A 664 -18.24 -27.33 16.43
C LEU A 664 -17.14 -27.96 17.30
N PHE A 665 -17.27 -29.24 17.62
CA PHE A 665 -16.27 -29.96 18.39
C PHE A 665 -14.92 -30.01 17.67
N SER A 666 -14.90 -30.27 16.36
CA SER A 666 -13.68 -30.27 15.54
C SER A 666 -12.95 -28.92 15.62
N GLU A 667 -13.68 -27.80 15.56
CA GLU A 667 -13.10 -26.47 15.66
C GLU A 667 -12.53 -26.17 17.06
N LEU A 668 -13.26 -26.56 18.11
CA LEU A 668 -12.79 -26.45 19.50
C LEU A 668 -11.54 -27.32 19.73
N ALA A 669 -11.51 -28.52 19.15
CA ALA A 669 -10.40 -29.46 19.22
C ALA A 669 -9.16 -28.99 18.43
N CYS A 670 -9.37 -28.35 17.28
CA CYS A 670 -8.31 -27.81 16.44
C CYS A 670 -7.70 -26.51 16.97
N ALA A 671 -8.23 -25.94 18.06
CA ALA A 671 -7.67 -24.78 18.73
C ALA A 671 -6.26 -25.08 19.25
N ARG A 672 -5.24 -24.85 18.41
CA ARG A 672 -3.83 -24.86 18.83
C ARG A 672 -3.64 -23.68 19.77
N VAL A 673 -3.64 -23.95 21.08
CA VAL A 673 -3.35 -22.94 22.10
C VAL A 673 -1.94 -22.41 21.87
N GLY A 674 -1.85 -21.19 21.33
CA GLY A 674 -0.61 -20.42 21.32
C GLY A 674 -0.25 -20.06 22.77
N SER A 675 0.98 -20.37 23.19
CA SER A 675 1.45 -20.14 24.54
C SER A 675 1.44 -18.65 24.92
N GLN A 676 0.50 -18.21 25.74
CA GLN A 676 0.68 -16.97 26.52
C GLN A 676 1.53 -17.30 27.75
N LYS A 677 2.75 -16.74 27.81
CA LYS A 677 3.57 -16.74 29.02
C LYS A 677 3.07 -15.64 29.96
N ASP A 678 2.65 -16.00 31.16
CA ASP A 678 2.45 -15.04 32.24
C ASP A 678 3.77 -14.42 32.72
N SER A 679 3.70 -13.17 33.17
CA SER A 679 4.79 -12.29 33.63
C SER A 679 5.63 -12.79 34.83
N LYS A 680 5.43 -14.04 35.27
CA LYS A 680 6.12 -14.64 36.43
C LYS A 680 7.07 -15.79 36.08
N GLY A 681 7.30 -16.12 34.81
CA GLY A 681 8.30 -17.13 34.41
C GLY A 681 8.06 -18.54 34.97
N LYS A 682 6.91 -18.78 35.60
CA LYS A 682 6.42 -20.12 35.96
C LYS A 682 5.54 -20.55 34.81
N ASN A 683 5.86 -21.68 34.18
CA ASN A 683 4.93 -22.38 33.29
C ASN A 683 3.62 -22.58 34.04
N PRO A 684 2.51 -21.88 33.74
CA PRO A 684 1.23 -22.46 34.05
C PRO A 684 1.12 -23.62 33.05
N ASN A 685 1.08 -24.84 33.56
CA ASN A 685 0.86 -26.10 32.85
C ASN A 685 0.65 -25.96 31.35
N LEU A 686 1.53 -26.57 30.56
CA LEU A 686 1.21 -26.99 29.20
C LEU A 686 -0.14 -27.71 29.25
N ILE A 687 -1.21 -26.95 28.99
CA ILE A 687 -2.46 -27.49 28.52
C ILE A 687 -2.35 -27.21 27.01
N ALA A 688 -1.57 -27.96 26.21
CA ALA A 688 -1.95 -29.31 25.82
C ALA A 688 -3.23 -29.71 26.54
N ILE A 689 -4.35 -29.06 26.17
CA ILE A 689 -5.67 -29.62 26.42
C ILE A 689 -5.64 -30.89 25.60
N ASN A 690 -5.04 -31.91 26.20
CA ASN A 690 -5.21 -33.27 25.80
C ASN A 690 -6.71 -33.41 25.94
N ILE A 691 -7.41 -33.40 24.81
CA ILE A 691 -8.85 -33.57 24.80
C ILE A 691 -9.19 -34.80 25.65
N GLY A 692 -8.30 -35.81 25.71
CA GLY A 692 -8.35 -36.93 26.65
C GLY A 692 -8.33 -36.62 28.16
N ASP A 693 -7.70 -35.54 28.65
CA ASP A 693 -7.72 -35.16 30.08
C ASP A 693 -8.98 -34.34 30.44
N LEU A 694 -9.55 -33.63 29.48
CA LEU A 694 -10.81 -32.89 29.63
C LEU A 694 -12.02 -33.83 29.45
N LEU A 695 -11.90 -34.81 28.55
CA LEU A 695 -12.86 -35.90 28.39
C LEU A 695 -12.70 -36.97 29.47
N GLY A 696 -11.50 -37.25 29.98
CA GLY A 696 -11.28 -38.26 31.03
C GLY A 696 -11.74 -37.84 32.43
N LYS A 697 -12.28 -36.63 32.57
CA LYS A 697 -13.01 -36.15 33.76
C LYS A 697 -14.53 -36.34 33.66
N TYR A 698 -15.01 -36.71 32.48
CA TYR A 698 -16.38 -37.16 32.20
C TYR A 698 -16.34 -38.61 31.71
#